data_AF-A0A239LVP2-F1
#
_entry.id   AF-A0A239LVP2-F1
#
_cell.length_a   1.000
_cell.length_b   1.000
_cell.length_c   1.000
_cell.angle_alpha   90.00
_cell.angle_beta   90.00
_cell.angle_gamma   90.00
#
_symmetry.space_group_name_H-M   'P 1'
#
loop_
_entity.id
_entity.type
_entity.pdbx_description
1 polymer ?
#
loop_
_entity_poly.entity_id
_entity_poly.type
_entity_poly.pdbx_seq_one_letter_code
_entity_poly.pdbx_strand_id
1 'polypeptide(L)'
;MSHPESRILRTIAFLCLCFGVSLILPAQQVLQTIGFVDTAGKPSGFVLESVKRDGVPLRAEDLHHRLLSPGVHELTADVTGSSLQAWEISIADRSAYYGFGERFNQLNEARNVVYNYSNDLNGSKGMGSYKPIPFFMSTKGYGLWVDTYSEASFDLNSQSAVATPHLVIRMMEKKLRLVVIEGPRFPLILDRFTALAGRQKLPPYWSFAPWKSRDYHLSEADVYEDIEKTRQLGLPASVLVFDSPWATNYNTFQLNAKQFADPPAMVKRVHDAGFKLCLWLTPFTNSLTDMPTEPGFASKIPQTAASNYAEAAAKGYFVKDDAGKPYQTKWWKGTGALIDFTNPDAKRWWQAQVRQAVQQGADAFKDDAGEGEFVGDARFASGEDTRLMRTRYTVLYNQAMEEVIERDLKGNGVLFSRSASVGSQNLPFAWGGDNAEDFHNESGLPTVLRAGLSAGLSGISLWASDTGGYVKTQAHTVDPILFSRWTEFSAFSPIMEVHSELNLGPWDYGQQALDIYRRYAVLNMSLFPYRYAAAQESAQNGMPMMRALVLDHQDDDMARLAEDEYEFGPDFLVAPVITGGTQRTVYIPEGLWRDAWTGKLVPSRKTILVDAPLDMLPLYVRDGAVIPKIPEDVMTLVPASQVKIAGVPALDNRRVYEMYPAYVESGGRETVDFEGRKLVRSVRADGGRLTIDGAAAEIELRWRFERPMHVTVDGRSVAVQTGEHGDFIRLPHAAHTEVNWSVPATPILSGEDPSTPVSRLGLPVWRARHERKLSEKASAGKVDVVYLGDSITERWESGDYRPVWDYYNKDRHALNLGFSGDTTGNLLWRMTTGGELDGLHPRVAVLLIGTNNTSEKHTDWTAAEDVQAIDRIVSEARIRMPEAKIIVMGILPAGKGQEKEDLDGAINAELQKRYAAGSVDGVEFLDLSSVFRKQGKLQTCLYAESRTTPPEGAVHPTPLGQARIAAMLEPVLARDLGVAAKQPFVLTDPLCR
;
A
#
# COMPACT_ATOMS: atom_id res chain seq x y z
N MET A 1 -51.81 -1.98 -23.29
CA MET A 1 -52.82 -2.47 -22.35
C MET A 1 -52.11 -2.78 -21.04
N SER A 2 -52.45 -2.04 -20.00
CA SER A 2 -51.84 -2.06 -18.67
C SER A 2 -52.40 -3.20 -17.84
N HIS A 3 -51.57 -4.18 -17.45
CA HIS A 3 -51.96 -5.20 -16.48
C HIS A 3 -51.89 -4.63 -15.05
N PRO A 4 -52.93 -4.77 -14.21
CA PRO A 4 -52.98 -4.20 -12.85
C PRO A 4 -51.97 -4.79 -11.85
N GLU A 5 -51.37 -5.94 -12.16
CA GLU A 5 -50.51 -6.68 -11.22
C GLU A 5 -49.12 -6.02 -11.02
N SER A 6 -48.61 -5.25 -11.98
CA SER A 6 -47.27 -4.64 -11.87
C SER A 6 -47.19 -3.44 -10.92
N ARG A 7 -48.32 -2.77 -10.65
CA ARG A 7 -48.39 -1.67 -9.67
C ARG A 7 -48.51 -2.16 -8.23
N ILE A 8 -49.16 -3.31 -8.03
CA ILE A 8 -49.31 -3.92 -6.69
C ILE A 8 -47.97 -4.49 -6.21
N LEU A 9 -47.22 -5.18 -7.09
CA LEU A 9 -45.88 -5.70 -6.76
C LEU A 9 -44.84 -4.61 -6.47
N ARG A 10 -44.88 -3.49 -7.21
CA ARG A 10 -43.98 -2.34 -6.93
C ARG A 10 -44.31 -1.63 -5.61
N THR A 11 -45.59 -1.62 -5.21
CA THR A 11 -46.02 -1.01 -3.94
C THR A 11 -45.70 -1.93 -2.74
N ILE A 12 -45.81 -3.25 -2.92
CA ILE A 12 -45.42 -4.24 -1.89
C ILE A 12 -43.89 -4.26 -1.71
N ALA A 13 -43.11 -4.19 -2.78
CA ALA A 13 -41.65 -4.08 -2.69
C ALA A 13 -41.22 -2.79 -1.96
N PHE A 14 -41.89 -1.66 -2.22
CA PHE A 14 -41.60 -0.38 -1.56
C PHE A 14 -42.00 -0.37 -0.08
N LEU A 15 -43.06 -1.07 0.32
CA LEU A 15 -43.48 -1.20 1.72
C LEU A 15 -42.62 -2.19 2.53
N CYS A 16 -42.13 -3.28 1.92
CA CYS A 16 -41.23 -4.24 2.58
C CYS A 16 -39.84 -3.64 2.87
N LEU A 17 -39.34 -2.76 1.98
CA LEU A 17 -38.06 -2.06 2.14
C LEU A 17 -38.06 -1.00 3.26
N CYS A 18 -39.23 -0.48 3.66
CA CYS A 18 -39.32 0.55 4.71
C CYS A 18 -39.62 0.01 6.12
N PHE A 19 -40.12 -1.23 6.28
CA PHE A 19 -40.65 -1.71 7.56
C PHE A 19 -40.13 -3.07 8.06
N GLY A 20 -39.17 -3.71 7.39
CA GLY A 20 -38.52 -4.92 7.94
C GLY A 20 -39.48 -6.09 8.20
N VAL A 21 -40.43 -6.34 7.30
CA VAL A 21 -41.38 -7.47 7.41
C VAL A 21 -40.89 -8.67 6.59
N SER A 22 -40.80 -9.85 7.22
CA SER A 22 -40.49 -11.12 6.57
C SER A 22 -41.54 -11.48 5.51
N LEU A 23 -41.09 -11.75 4.28
CA LEU A 23 -41.90 -12.40 3.24
C LEU A 23 -41.96 -13.91 3.50
N ILE A 24 -43.16 -14.44 3.74
CA ILE A 24 -43.44 -15.87 3.58
C ILE A 24 -43.69 -16.09 2.08
N LEU A 25 -42.73 -16.70 1.39
CA LEU A 25 -42.84 -17.07 -0.03
C LEU A 25 -43.75 -18.31 -0.18
N PRO A 26 -44.52 -18.44 -1.28
CA PRO A 26 -45.27 -19.65 -1.57
C PRO A 26 -44.33 -20.83 -1.90
N ALA A 27 -44.65 -22.00 -1.35
CA ALA A 27 -43.77 -23.16 -1.09
C ALA A 27 -43.20 -23.95 -2.31
N GLN A 28 -42.98 -23.34 -3.47
CA GLN A 28 -42.48 -24.05 -4.67
C GLN A 28 -41.50 -23.27 -5.56
N GLN A 29 -41.00 -22.10 -5.17
CA GLN A 29 -40.01 -21.37 -5.98
C GLN A 29 -38.57 -21.78 -5.67
N VAL A 30 -37.87 -22.30 -6.68
CA VAL A 30 -36.39 -22.43 -6.70
C VAL A 30 -35.76 -21.05 -6.49
N LEU A 31 -34.62 -20.97 -5.79
CA LEU A 31 -33.89 -19.73 -5.56
C LEU A 31 -33.78 -18.91 -6.87
N GLN A 32 -34.38 -17.72 -6.90
CA GLN A 32 -34.10 -16.70 -7.93
C GLN A 32 -32.88 -15.89 -7.51
N THR A 33 -32.24 -15.20 -8.46
CA THR A 33 -31.08 -14.34 -8.24
C THR A 33 -31.29 -13.37 -7.06
N ILE A 34 -30.40 -13.40 -6.06
CA ILE A 34 -30.41 -12.53 -4.88
C ILE A 34 -29.36 -11.44 -5.05
N GLY A 35 -29.80 -10.19 -5.14
CA GLY A 35 -28.95 -9.01 -5.04
C GLY A 35 -29.29 -8.21 -3.79
N PHE A 36 -28.28 -7.61 -3.16
CA PHE A 36 -28.51 -6.67 -2.06
C PHE A 36 -28.62 -5.24 -2.57
N VAL A 37 -29.20 -4.38 -1.74
CA VAL A 37 -29.18 -2.93 -1.92
C VAL A 37 -28.28 -2.38 -0.83
N ASP A 38 -27.34 -1.51 -1.21
CA ASP A 38 -26.42 -0.87 -0.29
C ASP A 38 -27.15 0.05 0.71
N THR A 39 -26.42 0.46 1.75
CA THR A 39 -26.94 1.43 2.75
C THR A 39 -27.44 2.76 2.16
N ALA A 40 -27.12 3.10 0.91
CA ALA A 40 -27.57 4.29 0.19
C ALA A 40 -28.75 4.03 -0.76
N GLY A 41 -29.29 2.81 -0.81
CA GLY A 41 -30.42 2.44 -1.66
C GLY A 41 -30.05 2.06 -3.11
N LYS A 42 -28.76 1.87 -3.43
CA LYS A 42 -28.29 1.43 -4.76
C LYS A 42 -28.05 -0.08 -4.80
N PRO A 43 -28.20 -0.76 -5.94
CA PRO A 43 -27.86 -2.18 -6.05
C PRO A 43 -26.39 -2.44 -5.68
N SER A 44 -26.15 -3.39 -4.77
CA SER A 44 -24.82 -3.85 -4.41
C SER A 44 -24.15 -4.57 -5.59
N GLY A 45 -22.81 -4.62 -5.59
CA GLY A 45 -22.05 -5.41 -6.56
C GLY A 45 -22.29 -6.92 -6.46
N PHE A 46 -22.74 -7.42 -5.32
CA PHE A 46 -22.93 -8.85 -5.09
C PHE A 46 -24.26 -9.36 -5.65
N VAL A 47 -24.20 -10.45 -6.41
CA VAL A 47 -25.38 -11.09 -7.03
C VAL A 47 -25.22 -12.61 -6.95
N LEU A 48 -25.94 -13.24 -6.01
CA LEU A 48 -25.99 -14.69 -5.85
C LEU A 48 -26.99 -15.28 -6.84
N GLU A 49 -26.55 -16.18 -7.71
CA GLU A 49 -27.40 -16.74 -8.76
C GLU A 49 -28.01 -18.08 -8.38
N SER A 50 -27.22 -18.96 -7.77
CA SER A 50 -27.72 -20.25 -7.31
C SER A 50 -26.91 -20.80 -6.14
N VAL A 51 -27.61 -21.57 -5.31
CA VAL A 51 -27.00 -22.43 -4.28
C VAL A 51 -27.56 -23.82 -4.51
N LYS A 52 -26.70 -24.83 -4.60
CA LYS A 52 -27.09 -26.24 -4.66
C LYS A 52 -26.54 -26.97 -3.46
N ARG A 53 -27.35 -27.88 -2.92
CA ARG A 53 -27.00 -28.85 -1.87
C ARG A 53 -27.13 -30.26 -2.45
N ASP A 54 -26.05 -31.03 -2.44
CA ASP A 54 -25.95 -32.36 -3.04
C ASP A 54 -26.45 -32.40 -4.50
N GLY A 55 -26.10 -31.36 -5.27
CA GLY A 55 -26.50 -31.20 -6.67
C GLY A 55 -27.95 -30.72 -6.88
N VAL A 56 -28.74 -30.60 -5.82
CA VAL A 56 -30.13 -30.12 -5.87
C VAL A 56 -30.19 -28.62 -5.55
N PRO A 57 -30.81 -27.78 -6.40
CA PRO A 57 -31.01 -26.36 -6.09
C PRO A 57 -31.74 -26.16 -4.76
N LEU A 58 -31.21 -25.26 -3.93
CA LEU A 58 -31.80 -24.88 -2.66
C LEU A 58 -33.10 -24.11 -2.89
N ARG A 59 -34.13 -24.34 -2.06
CA ARG A 59 -35.36 -23.54 -2.10
C ARG A 59 -35.13 -22.21 -1.39
N ALA A 60 -35.83 -21.16 -1.82
CA ALA A 60 -35.66 -19.84 -1.23
C ALA A 60 -35.97 -19.80 0.28
N GLU A 61 -36.94 -20.59 0.74
CA GLU A 61 -37.30 -20.74 2.16
C GLU A 61 -36.23 -21.41 3.03
N ASP A 62 -35.29 -22.14 2.44
CA ASP A 62 -34.20 -22.82 3.14
C ASP A 62 -32.94 -21.93 3.28
N LEU A 63 -32.93 -20.73 2.67
CA LEU A 63 -31.86 -19.75 2.78
C LEU A 63 -32.29 -18.58 3.66
N HIS A 64 -31.59 -18.38 4.77
CA HIS A 64 -31.85 -17.30 5.72
C HIS A 64 -30.89 -16.14 5.49
N HIS A 65 -31.41 -14.92 5.52
CA HIS A 65 -30.63 -13.68 5.44
C HIS A 65 -30.78 -12.88 6.73
N ARG A 66 -29.65 -12.39 7.24
CA ARG A 66 -29.59 -11.47 8.37
C ARG A 66 -28.55 -10.38 8.11
N LEU A 67 -28.78 -9.19 8.66
CA LEU A 67 -27.76 -8.14 8.72
C LEU A 67 -26.99 -8.26 10.05
N LEU A 68 -25.66 -8.46 9.99
CA LEU A 68 -24.81 -8.51 11.19
C LEU A 68 -24.51 -7.11 11.73
N SER A 69 -24.29 -6.17 10.82
CA SER A 69 -24.09 -4.74 11.07
C SER A 69 -24.36 -3.97 9.76
N PRO A 70 -24.50 -2.63 9.78
CA PRO A 70 -24.74 -1.86 8.56
C PRO A 70 -23.74 -2.18 7.44
N GLY A 71 -24.25 -2.71 6.33
CA GLY A 71 -23.46 -3.14 5.17
C GLY A 71 -22.72 -4.48 5.32
N VAL A 72 -23.08 -5.32 6.29
CA VAL A 72 -22.57 -6.69 6.46
C VAL A 72 -23.72 -7.67 6.52
N HIS A 73 -23.85 -8.48 5.47
CA HIS A 73 -24.93 -9.42 5.25
C HIS A 73 -24.45 -10.84 5.53
N GLU A 74 -25.26 -11.61 6.24
CA GLU A 74 -25.04 -13.02 6.50
C GLU A 74 -26.13 -13.83 5.80
N LEU A 75 -25.70 -14.80 5.00
CA LEU A 75 -26.56 -15.80 4.38
C LEU A 75 -26.23 -17.16 4.97
N THR A 76 -27.25 -17.85 5.49
CA THR A 76 -27.07 -19.18 6.08
C THR A 76 -28.11 -20.17 5.56
N ALA A 77 -27.70 -21.42 5.38
CA ALA A 77 -28.61 -22.53 5.15
C ALA A 77 -28.16 -23.73 5.98
N ASP A 78 -29.07 -24.27 6.79
CA ASP A 78 -28.78 -25.40 7.65
C ASP A 78 -29.25 -26.71 7.01
N VAL A 79 -28.58 -27.80 7.38
CA VAL A 79 -29.02 -29.16 7.08
C VAL A 79 -29.67 -29.72 8.33
N THR A 80 -30.87 -30.30 8.21
CA THR A 80 -31.46 -31.10 9.29
C THR A 80 -30.67 -32.42 9.39
N GLY A 81 -29.64 -32.45 10.23
CA GLY A 81 -28.78 -33.64 10.44
C GLY A 81 -27.34 -33.29 10.81
N SER A 82 -26.52 -34.32 11.08
CA SER A 82 -25.10 -34.17 11.45
C SER A 82 -24.11 -34.50 10.34
N SER A 83 -24.58 -34.89 9.14
CA SER A 83 -23.75 -35.27 8.00
C SER A 83 -23.28 -34.08 7.18
N LEU A 84 -22.06 -34.15 6.64
CA LEU A 84 -21.56 -33.19 5.65
C LEU A 84 -22.33 -33.31 4.33
N GLN A 85 -22.52 -32.19 3.65
CA GLN A 85 -23.21 -32.09 2.36
C GLN A 85 -22.33 -31.34 1.36
N ALA A 86 -22.47 -31.66 0.08
CA ALA A 86 -21.80 -30.92 -0.99
C ALA A 86 -22.56 -29.62 -1.28
N TRP A 87 -21.87 -28.49 -1.21
CA TRP A 87 -22.40 -27.19 -1.56
C TRP A 87 -21.75 -26.68 -2.84
N GLU A 88 -22.56 -26.18 -3.77
CA GLU A 88 -22.11 -25.43 -4.94
C GLU A 88 -22.82 -24.08 -4.95
N ILE A 89 -22.05 -22.99 -4.97
CA ILE A 89 -22.55 -21.61 -4.94
C ILE A 89 -22.11 -20.93 -6.22
N SER A 90 -23.04 -20.29 -6.95
CA SER A 90 -22.76 -19.53 -8.16
C SER A 90 -23.06 -18.05 -7.96
N ILE A 91 -22.10 -17.19 -8.28
CA ILE A 91 -22.18 -15.73 -8.12
C ILE A 91 -21.90 -15.09 -9.48
N ALA A 92 -22.74 -14.11 -9.86
CA ALA A 92 -22.58 -13.35 -11.10
C ALA A 92 -21.43 -12.34 -10.96
N ASP A 93 -20.19 -12.81 -11.11
CA ASP A 93 -18.99 -11.99 -11.06
C ASP A 93 -17.90 -12.51 -12.00
N ARG A 94 -17.22 -11.57 -12.67
CA ARG A 94 -16.08 -11.77 -13.59
C ARG A 94 -15.00 -10.69 -13.43
N SER A 95 -15.01 -10.04 -12.29
CA SER A 95 -14.10 -8.95 -11.96
C SER A 95 -12.73 -9.49 -11.50
N ALA A 96 -11.93 -8.61 -10.89
CA ALA A 96 -10.68 -8.98 -10.26
C ALA A 96 -10.92 -9.37 -8.79
N TYR A 97 -10.22 -10.39 -8.30
CA TYR A 97 -10.41 -10.96 -6.97
C TYR A 97 -9.10 -10.94 -6.19
N TYR A 98 -9.12 -10.37 -4.99
CA TYR A 98 -7.93 -10.16 -4.17
C TYR A 98 -8.12 -10.71 -2.76
N GLY A 99 -7.08 -11.31 -2.17
CA GLY A 99 -7.11 -11.91 -0.84
C GLY A 99 -6.77 -13.40 -0.87
N PHE A 100 -7.69 -14.23 -0.40
CA PHE A 100 -7.58 -15.70 -0.31
C PHE A 100 -6.52 -16.25 0.66
N GLY A 101 -5.98 -15.42 1.54
CA GLY A 101 -4.89 -15.76 2.43
C GLY A 101 -3.54 -15.44 1.81
N GLU A 102 -2.53 -16.25 2.12
CA GLU A 102 -1.20 -16.14 1.53
C GLU A 102 -1.16 -16.85 0.16
N ARG A 103 -0.84 -16.12 -0.90
CA ARG A 103 -0.80 -16.62 -2.28
C ARG A 103 0.52 -16.25 -2.97
N PHE A 104 1.18 -17.26 -3.51
CA PHE A 104 2.53 -17.17 -4.09
C PHE A 104 2.52 -16.92 -5.60
N ASN A 105 1.41 -17.23 -6.27
CA ASN A 105 1.23 -17.19 -7.71
C ASN A 105 1.03 -15.76 -8.24
N GLN A 106 -0.03 -15.07 -7.82
CA GLN A 106 -0.43 -13.74 -8.30
C GLN A 106 -1.34 -13.05 -7.28
N LEU A 107 -1.58 -11.73 -7.41
CA LEU A 107 -2.49 -11.02 -6.50
C LEU A 107 -3.94 -11.01 -6.96
N ASN A 108 -4.17 -10.84 -8.26
CA ASN A 108 -5.50 -10.88 -8.85
C ASN A 108 -5.82 -12.31 -9.29
N GLU A 109 -6.62 -13.04 -8.54
CA GLU A 109 -6.89 -14.47 -8.79
C GLU A 109 -7.93 -14.74 -9.89
N ALA A 110 -8.35 -13.72 -10.64
CA ALA A 110 -9.19 -13.93 -11.81
C ALA A 110 -8.54 -14.93 -12.78
N ARG A 111 -9.37 -15.83 -13.31
CA ARG A 111 -9.01 -16.93 -14.23
C ARG A 111 -8.31 -18.14 -13.59
N ASN A 112 -8.15 -18.17 -12.27
CA ASN A 112 -7.63 -19.33 -11.56
C ASN A 112 -8.72 -20.14 -10.86
N VAL A 113 -8.34 -21.34 -10.39
CA VAL A 113 -9.08 -22.09 -9.38
C VAL A 113 -8.28 -22.04 -8.09
N VAL A 114 -8.75 -21.26 -7.13
CA VAL A 114 -8.10 -21.11 -5.82
C VAL A 114 -8.65 -22.16 -4.86
N TYR A 115 -7.77 -22.77 -4.06
CA TYR A 115 -8.14 -23.78 -3.08
C TYR A 115 -8.02 -23.24 -1.65
N ASN A 116 -9.03 -23.54 -0.82
CA ASN A 116 -8.97 -23.39 0.63
C ASN A 116 -8.43 -24.68 1.24
N TYR A 117 -7.13 -24.89 1.14
CA TYR A 117 -6.44 -26.05 1.70
C TYR A 117 -5.03 -25.64 2.06
N SER A 118 -4.58 -26.03 3.26
CA SER A 118 -3.25 -25.70 3.78
C SER A 118 -2.29 -26.85 3.50
N ASN A 119 -1.11 -26.55 2.97
CA ASN A 119 -0.08 -27.54 2.66
C ASN A 119 1.35 -27.09 2.93
N ASP A 120 2.19 -28.02 3.37
CA ASP A 120 3.63 -27.87 3.45
C ASP A 120 4.27 -28.01 2.06
N LEU A 121 5.03 -27.00 1.63
CA LEU A 121 5.50 -26.83 0.27
C LEU A 121 6.98 -26.45 0.21
N ASN A 122 7.88 -27.42 0.34
CA ASN A 122 9.32 -27.16 0.21
C ASN A 122 9.74 -26.74 -1.23
N GLY A 123 8.99 -27.17 -2.26
CA GLY A 123 9.29 -26.91 -3.66
C GLY A 123 8.55 -25.72 -4.28
N SER A 124 8.25 -25.84 -5.58
CA SER A 124 7.39 -24.92 -6.33
C SER A 124 6.06 -24.71 -5.62
N LYS A 125 5.70 -23.45 -5.35
CA LYS A 125 4.54 -23.08 -4.55
C LYS A 125 3.23 -23.21 -5.33
N GLY A 126 3.23 -22.83 -6.60
CA GLY A 126 2.05 -22.90 -7.47
C GLY A 126 0.81 -22.27 -6.83
N MET A 127 -0.30 -23.00 -6.79
CA MET A 127 -1.56 -22.60 -6.13
C MET A 127 -1.63 -22.97 -4.64
N GLY A 128 -0.58 -23.58 -4.11
CA GLY A 128 -0.52 -23.99 -2.71
C GLY A 128 -0.38 -22.81 -1.75
N SER A 129 -0.65 -23.06 -0.47
CA SER A 129 -0.63 -22.03 0.57
C SER A 129 -0.47 -22.70 1.93
N TYR A 130 0.39 -22.13 2.77
CA TYR A 130 0.41 -22.49 4.19
C TYR A 130 -0.78 -21.86 4.93
N LYS A 131 -1.31 -20.73 4.44
CA LYS A 131 -2.26 -19.86 5.15
C LYS A 131 -3.49 -19.52 4.30
N PRO A 132 -4.29 -20.50 3.86
CA PRO A 132 -5.50 -20.22 3.10
C PRO A 132 -6.57 -19.55 3.97
N ILE A 133 -7.12 -18.44 3.46
CA ILE A 133 -8.27 -17.74 4.07
C ILE A 133 -9.38 -17.72 3.01
N PRO A 134 -10.57 -18.31 3.26
CA PRO A 134 -11.69 -18.31 2.32
C PRO A 134 -12.42 -16.95 2.28
N PHE A 135 -11.67 -15.86 2.11
CA PHE A 135 -12.15 -14.48 2.00
C PHE A 135 -11.48 -13.79 0.81
N PHE A 136 -12.25 -13.00 0.06
CA PHE A 136 -11.71 -12.13 -0.99
C PHE A 136 -12.51 -10.84 -1.14
N MET A 137 -11.88 -9.87 -1.79
CA MET A 137 -12.48 -8.60 -2.22
C MET A 137 -12.57 -8.57 -3.74
N SER A 138 -13.72 -8.13 -4.24
CA SER A 138 -14.05 -8.05 -5.67
C SER A 138 -14.12 -6.60 -6.12
N THR A 139 -13.51 -6.28 -7.26
CA THR A 139 -13.60 -4.93 -7.85
C THR A 139 -15.01 -4.57 -8.34
N LYS A 140 -15.96 -5.50 -8.29
CA LYS A 140 -17.40 -5.21 -8.43
C LYS A 140 -17.98 -4.48 -7.21
N GLY A 141 -17.21 -4.38 -6.11
CA GLY A 141 -17.53 -3.55 -4.95
C GLY A 141 -18.12 -4.31 -3.77
N TYR A 142 -17.61 -5.51 -3.48
CA TYR A 142 -17.97 -6.29 -2.28
C TYR A 142 -16.81 -7.17 -1.81
N GLY A 143 -16.85 -7.57 -0.54
CA GLY A 143 -16.07 -8.69 -0.01
C GLY A 143 -16.96 -9.90 0.26
N LEU A 144 -16.42 -11.10 0.10
CA LEU A 144 -17.09 -12.34 0.44
C LEU A 144 -16.19 -13.20 1.30
N TRP A 145 -16.66 -13.54 2.50
CA TRP A 145 -16.09 -14.57 3.35
C TRP A 145 -17.01 -15.79 3.33
N VAL A 146 -16.47 -16.93 2.89
CA VAL A 146 -17.11 -18.24 3.01
C VAL A 146 -16.63 -18.84 4.33
N ASP A 147 -17.50 -18.88 5.33
CA ASP A 147 -17.12 -19.32 6.66
C ASP A 147 -17.07 -20.85 6.73
N THR A 148 -15.88 -21.39 6.44
CA THR A 148 -15.64 -22.83 6.42
C THR A 148 -14.18 -23.16 6.75
N TYR A 149 -13.99 -24.30 7.41
CA TYR A 149 -12.69 -24.96 7.51
C TYR A 149 -12.52 -26.10 6.49
N SER A 150 -13.57 -26.42 5.73
CA SER A 150 -13.50 -27.46 4.73
C SER A 150 -12.54 -27.06 3.62
N GLU A 151 -11.93 -28.07 3.03
CA GLU A 151 -11.44 -27.98 1.67
C GLU A 151 -12.53 -27.39 0.77
N ALA A 152 -12.19 -26.31 0.07
CA ALA A 152 -13.08 -25.64 -0.86
C ALA A 152 -12.31 -25.24 -2.13
N SER A 153 -13.02 -25.17 -3.26
CA SER A 153 -12.50 -24.61 -4.51
C SER A 153 -13.30 -23.39 -4.92
N PHE A 154 -12.58 -22.38 -5.42
CA PHE A 154 -13.10 -21.12 -5.93
C PHE A 154 -12.70 -21.04 -7.40
N ASP A 155 -13.60 -21.40 -8.30
CA ASP A 155 -13.40 -21.23 -9.74
C ASP A 155 -13.71 -19.77 -10.11
N LEU A 156 -12.66 -18.97 -10.26
CA LEU A 156 -12.71 -17.53 -10.47
C LEU A 156 -12.76 -17.20 -11.96
N ASN A 157 -13.65 -17.89 -12.68
CA ASN A 157 -13.85 -17.78 -14.13
C ASN A 157 -12.70 -18.38 -14.97
N SER A 158 -12.19 -19.53 -14.56
CA SER A 158 -11.10 -20.24 -15.25
C SER A 158 -11.48 -20.74 -16.65
N GLN A 159 -12.75 -21.14 -16.86
CA GLN A 159 -13.25 -21.60 -18.16
C GLN A 159 -13.82 -20.43 -18.99
N SER A 160 -13.05 -19.98 -19.99
CA SER A 160 -13.42 -18.90 -20.93
C SER A 160 -14.66 -19.19 -21.80
N ALA A 161 -15.05 -20.47 -21.96
CA ALA A 161 -15.92 -20.93 -23.05
C ALA A 161 -17.44 -21.02 -22.74
N VAL A 162 -17.90 -20.73 -21.52
CA VAL A 162 -19.34 -20.77 -21.20
C VAL A 162 -19.96 -19.38 -21.36
N ALA A 163 -21.11 -19.31 -22.03
CA ALA A 163 -21.82 -18.08 -22.38
C ALA A 163 -22.39 -17.29 -21.18
N THR A 164 -22.18 -17.75 -19.95
CA THR A 164 -22.76 -17.15 -18.74
C THR A 164 -21.67 -16.93 -17.68
N PRO A 165 -21.51 -15.70 -17.16
CA PRO A 165 -20.38 -15.29 -16.33
C PRO A 165 -20.53 -15.66 -14.84
N HIS A 166 -19.77 -16.62 -14.31
CA HIS A 166 -19.96 -17.12 -12.94
C HIS A 166 -18.66 -17.42 -12.18
N LEU A 167 -18.52 -16.84 -10.98
CA LEU A 167 -17.71 -17.39 -9.90
C LEU A 167 -18.44 -18.61 -9.32
N VAL A 168 -17.75 -19.75 -9.21
CA VAL A 168 -18.32 -20.97 -8.60
C VAL A 168 -17.50 -21.43 -7.42
N ILE A 169 -18.15 -21.60 -6.27
CA ILE A 169 -17.53 -22.06 -5.03
C ILE A 169 -18.07 -23.46 -4.72
N ARG A 170 -17.18 -24.42 -4.42
CA ARG A 170 -17.55 -25.79 -4.03
C ARG A 170 -16.90 -26.16 -2.72
N MET A 171 -17.65 -26.74 -1.79
CA MET A 171 -17.15 -27.18 -0.48
C MET A 171 -18.00 -28.31 0.10
N MET A 172 -17.50 -28.96 1.15
CA MET A 172 -18.25 -29.94 1.93
C MET A 172 -18.51 -29.39 3.33
N GLU A 173 -19.77 -29.09 3.65
CA GLU A 173 -20.11 -28.46 4.93
C GLU A 173 -21.41 -28.97 5.53
N LYS A 174 -21.51 -28.88 6.87
CA LYS A 174 -22.76 -29.23 7.59
C LYS A 174 -23.76 -28.09 7.49
N LYS A 175 -23.26 -26.87 7.34
CA LYS A 175 -24.03 -25.63 7.32
C LYS A 175 -23.37 -24.68 6.32
N LEU A 176 -24.18 -24.04 5.49
CA LEU A 176 -23.70 -22.94 4.66
C LEU A 176 -23.71 -21.67 5.51
N ARG A 177 -22.59 -20.93 5.52
CA ARG A 177 -22.52 -19.55 6.01
C ARG A 177 -21.67 -18.71 5.07
N LEU A 178 -22.27 -17.69 4.48
CA LEU A 178 -21.61 -16.68 3.65
C LEU A 178 -21.77 -15.32 4.30
N VAL A 179 -20.67 -14.57 4.41
CA VAL A 179 -20.68 -13.19 4.89
C VAL A 179 -20.29 -12.28 3.72
N VAL A 180 -21.24 -11.45 3.30
CA VAL A 180 -21.07 -10.46 2.22
C VAL A 180 -20.90 -9.09 2.85
N ILE A 181 -19.80 -8.42 2.50
CA ILE A 181 -19.40 -7.13 3.03
C ILE A 181 -19.52 -6.09 1.92
N GLU A 182 -20.35 -5.07 2.14
CA GLU A 182 -20.53 -3.99 1.16
C GLU A 182 -19.26 -3.16 0.98
N GLY A 183 -18.94 -2.87 -0.28
CA GLY A 183 -17.90 -1.93 -0.70
C GLY A 183 -18.46 -0.60 -1.21
N PRO A 184 -17.80 0.06 -2.18
CA PRO A 184 -16.73 -0.49 -3.00
C PRO A 184 -15.36 -0.46 -2.33
N ARG A 185 -15.13 0.37 -1.30
CA ARG A 185 -13.80 0.62 -0.71
C ARG A 185 -13.20 -0.61 -0.02
N PHE A 186 -12.12 -1.17 -0.57
CA PHE A 186 -11.41 -2.33 -0.04
C PHE A 186 -10.92 -2.14 1.41
N PRO A 187 -10.40 -0.97 1.85
CA PRO A 187 -9.98 -0.81 3.24
C PRO A 187 -11.15 -0.98 4.22
N LEU A 188 -12.34 -0.52 3.85
CA LEU A 188 -13.55 -0.69 4.66
C LEU A 188 -14.03 -2.15 4.66
N ILE A 189 -13.90 -2.84 3.54
CA ILE A 189 -14.24 -4.26 3.44
C ILE A 189 -13.32 -5.08 4.36
N LEU A 190 -12.01 -4.81 4.32
CA LEU A 190 -11.01 -5.49 5.14
C LEU A 190 -11.17 -5.19 6.65
N ASP A 191 -11.46 -3.94 7.02
CA ASP A 191 -11.79 -3.58 8.42
C ASP A 191 -12.98 -4.39 8.93
N ARG A 192 -14.07 -4.42 8.15
CA ARG A 192 -15.28 -5.20 8.52
C ARG A 192 -15.01 -6.69 8.59
N PHE A 193 -14.20 -7.25 7.68
CA PHE A 193 -13.82 -8.66 7.72
C PHE A 193 -13.02 -8.99 8.97
N THR A 194 -11.95 -8.25 9.23
CA THR A 194 -11.07 -8.47 10.40
C THR A 194 -11.79 -8.19 11.72
N ALA A 195 -12.75 -7.25 11.77
CA ALA A 195 -13.60 -7.05 12.93
C ALA A 195 -14.45 -8.29 13.29
N LEU A 196 -14.77 -9.14 12.31
CA LEU A 196 -15.53 -10.38 12.51
C LEU A 196 -14.63 -11.61 12.69
N ALA A 197 -13.58 -11.73 11.88
CA ALA A 197 -12.67 -12.88 11.87
C ALA A 197 -11.63 -12.83 13.00
N GLY A 198 -11.39 -11.65 13.57
CA GLY A 198 -10.36 -11.39 14.57
C GLY A 198 -9.39 -10.32 14.06
N ARG A 199 -9.09 -9.33 14.90
CA ARG A 199 -8.05 -8.34 14.60
C ARG A 199 -6.70 -8.80 15.11
N GLN A 200 -5.66 -8.47 14.36
CA GLN A 200 -4.30 -8.88 14.66
C GLN A 200 -3.87 -8.39 16.03
N LYS A 201 -3.33 -9.32 16.80
CA LYS A 201 -2.82 -9.00 18.12
C LYS A 201 -1.49 -8.27 17.98
N LEU A 202 -1.38 -7.14 18.67
CA LEU A 202 -0.15 -6.36 18.72
C LEU A 202 0.86 -7.04 19.67
N PRO A 203 2.02 -7.52 19.17
CA PRO A 203 3.03 -8.13 20.01
C PRO A 203 3.91 -7.07 20.71
N PRO A 204 4.73 -7.49 21.69
CA PRO A 204 5.67 -6.60 22.37
C PRO A 204 6.65 -5.91 21.41
N TYR A 205 7.01 -4.66 21.67
CA TYR A 205 7.89 -3.89 20.77
C TYR A 205 9.23 -4.58 20.45
N TRP A 206 9.78 -5.38 21.37
CA TRP A 206 11.10 -5.98 21.19
C TRP A 206 11.15 -6.90 19.97
N SER A 207 10.00 -7.43 19.55
CA SER A 207 9.89 -8.36 18.45
C SER A 207 9.89 -7.70 17.06
N PHE A 208 9.86 -6.36 16.99
CA PHE A 208 9.91 -5.62 15.72
C PHE A 208 11.34 -5.29 15.25
N ALA A 209 12.34 -5.52 16.11
CA ALA A 209 13.73 -5.50 15.72
C ALA A 209 14.05 -6.66 14.77
N PRO A 210 15.16 -6.63 14.02
CA PRO A 210 15.60 -7.79 13.24
C PRO A 210 15.86 -9.04 14.11
N TRP A 211 15.59 -10.20 13.52
CA TRP A 211 15.75 -11.53 14.15
C TRP A 211 16.96 -12.23 13.52
N LYS A 212 17.81 -12.82 14.35
CA LYS A 212 18.86 -13.74 13.90
C LYS A 212 18.41 -15.17 14.20
N SER A 213 18.23 -15.95 13.15
CA SER A 213 17.90 -17.37 13.25
C SER A 213 19.08 -18.23 12.84
N ARG A 214 19.12 -19.45 13.37
CA ARG A 214 20.03 -20.51 12.95
C ARG A 214 19.22 -21.80 12.96
N ASP A 215 19.31 -22.57 11.87
CA ASP A 215 18.60 -23.84 11.70
C ASP A 215 19.01 -24.85 12.78
N TYR A 216 20.29 -24.91 13.13
CA TYR A 216 20.74 -25.72 14.27
C TYR A 216 21.93 -25.11 15.02
N HIS A 217 21.89 -25.14 16.35
CA HIS A 217 23.03 -24.84 17.22
C HIS A 217 23.67 -26.14 17.71
N LEU A 218 24.89 -26.43 17.23
CA LEU A 218 25.65 -27.60 17.66
C LEU A 218 26.02 -27.45 19.14
N SER A 219 26.38 -26.24 19.58
CA SER A 219 26.70 -25.98 21.00
C SER A 219 26.42 -24.54 21.42
N GLU A 220 26.61 -24.25 22.72
CA GLU A 220 26.53 -22.88 23.23
C GLU A 220 27.55 -21.93 22.58
N ALA A 221 28.65 -22.44 22.01
CA ALA A 221 29.62 -21.63 21.30
C ALA A 221 29.02 -20.98 20.04
N ASP A 222 28.10 -21.66 19.35
CA ASP A 222 27.42 -21.11 18.17
C ASP A 222 26.45 -19.98 18.57
N VAL A 223 25.81 -20.13 19.73
CA VAL A 223 24.96 -19.08 20.32
C VAL A 223 25.79 -17.85 20.67
N TYR A 224 26.97 -18.05 21.27
CA TYR A 224 27.87 -16.95 21.60
C TYR A 224 28.45 -16.29 20.35
N GLU A 225 28.77 -17.05 19.31
CA GLU A 225 29.16 -16.53 18.00
C GLU A 225 28.06 -15.63 17.42
N ASP A 226 26.80 -16.09 17.40
CA ASP A 226 25.67 -15.32 16.88
C ASP A 226 25.51 -13.99 17.64
N ILE A 227 25.63 -13.99 18.98
CA ILE A 227 25.61 -12.78 19.81
C ILE A 227 26.78 -11.86 19.46
N GLU A 228 28.00 -12.39 19.48
CA GLU A 228 29.23 -11.61 19.36
C GLU A 228 29.37 -10.99 17.96
N LYS A 229 29.18 -11.77 16.89
CA LYS A 229 29.26 -11.26 15.51
C LYS A 229 28.19 -10.21 15.26
N THR A 230 26.95 -10.44 15.69
CA THR A 230 25.86 -9.47 15.53
C THR A 230 26.20 -8.12 16.15
N ARG A 231 26.74 -8.12 17.39
CA ARG A 231 27.12 -6.87 18.07
C ARG A 231 28.40 -6.25 17.49
N GLN A 232 29.46 -7.02 17.25
CA GLN A 232 30.74 -6.52 16.73
C GLN A 232 30.61 -5.92 15.32
N LEU A 233 29.73 -6.49 14.50
CA LEU A 233 29.49 -6.03 13.13
C LEU A 233 28.47 -4.90 13.07
N GLY A 234 27.96 -4.39 14.20
CA GLY A 234 26.98 -3.30 14.24
C GLY A 234 25.64 -3.67 13.61
N LEU A 235 25.19 -4.92 13.78
CA LEU A 235 23.90 -5.41 13.28
C LEU A 235 22.83 -5.33 14.39
N PRO A 236 21.82 -4.44 14.27
CA PRO A 236 20.77 -4.32 15.28
C PRO A 236 19.87 -5.55 15.25
N ALA A 237 19.59 -6.13 16.42
CA ALA A 237 18.73 -7.32 16.56
C ALA A 237 18.32 -7.54 18.02
N SER A 238 17.13 -8.10 18.22
CA SER A 238 16.57 -8.37 19.56
C SER A 238 16.09 -9.79 19.77
N VAL A 239 16.14 -10.67 18.77
CA VAL A 239 15.67 -12.06 18.88
C VAL A 239 16.70 -13.02 18.34
N LEU A 240 16.97 -14.08 19.10
CA LEU A 240 17.68 -15.26 18.62
C LEU A 240 16.67 -16.41 18.50
N VAL A 241 16.57 -16.99 17.31
CA VAL A 241 15.79 -18.20 17.08
C VAL A 241 16.70 -19.40 17.18
N PHE A 242 16.36 -20.31 18.08
CA PHE A 242 16.94 -21.66 18.09
C PHE A 242 15.94 -22.54 17.39
N ASP A 243 16.26 -22.88 16.14
CA ASP A 243 15.44 -23.79 15.37
C ASP A 243 15.77 -25.25 15.76
N SER A 244 15.52 -26.21 14.88
CA SER A 244 15.56 -27.64 15.20
C SER A 244 16.93 -28.31 14.96
N PRO A 245 17.46 -29.12 15.89
CA PRO A 245 16.97 -29.42 17.24
C PRO A 245 17.65 -28.58 18.33
N TRP A 246 16.92 -28.28 19.40
CA TRP A 246 17.46 -27.68 20.65
C TRP A 246 17.15 -28.52 21.90
N ALA A 247 16.16 -29.42 21.81
CA ALA A 247 15.67 -30.22 22.91
C ALA A 247 16.30 -31.62 22.94
N THR A 248 16.20 -32.34 24.07
CA THR A 248 16.77 -33.70 24.24
C THR A 248 16.30 -34.71 23.17
N ASN A 249 15.08 -34.48 22.66
CA ASN A 249 14.50 -35.05 21.44
C ASN A 249 13.43 -34.06 20.93
N TYR A 250 12.95 -34.18 19.69
CA TYR A 250 11.97 -33.26 19.11
C TYR A 250 10.70 -33.16 19.98
N ASN A 251 10.28 -31.92 20.30
CA ASN A 251 9.11 -31.59 21.13
C ASN A 251 9.09 -32.25 22.52
N THR A 252 10.27 -32.45 23.13
CA THR A 252 10.40 -32.84 24.56
C THR A 252 10.55 -31.64 25.50
N PHE A 253 10.74 -30.44 24.94
CA PHE A 253 10.77 -29.15 25.64
C PHE A 253 11.83 -29.00 26.75
N GLN A 254 12.88 -29.80 26.73
CA GLN A 254 14.01 -29.72 27.66
C GLN A 254 15.29 -29.44 26.87
N LEU A 255 15.99 -28.33 27.19
CA LEU A 255 17.25 -27.97 26.54
C LEU A 255 18.26 -29.12 26.65
N ASN A 256 18.85 -29.49 25.53
CA ASN A 256 19.68 -30.68 25.46
C ASN A 256 21.07 -30.43 26.07
N ALA A 257 21.36 -31.08 27.21
CA ALA A 257 22.66 -31.01 27.87
C ALA A 257 23.83 -31.57 27.01
N LYS A 258 23.54 -32.33 25.94
CA LYS A 258 24.57 -32.78 24.97
C LYS A 258 24.90 -31.71 23.92
N GLN A 259 24.04 -30.71 23.76
CA GLN A 259 24.30 -29.54 22.93
C GLN A 259 24.89 -28.42 23.79
N PHE A 260 24.23 -28.09 24.89
CA PHE A 260 24.55 -26.94 25.74
C PHE A 260 25.04 -27.44 27.10
N ALA A 261 26.30 -27.17 27.44
CA ALA A 261 26.90 -27.68 28.69
C ALA A 261 26.26 -27.05 29.94
N ASP A 262 25.92 -25.76 29.87
CA ASP A 262 25.18 -25.02 30.90
C ASP A 262 24.03 -24.21 30.28
N PRO A 263 22.89 -24.84 29.97
CA PRO A 263 21.77 -24.15 29.33
C PRO A 263 21.26 -22.92 30.12
N PRO A 264 21.11 -22.95 31.46
CA PRO A 264 20.75 -21.76 32.22
C PRO A 264 21.71 -20.58 32.06
N ALA A 265 23.03 -20.83 32.09
CA ALA A 265 24.02 -19.76 31.89
C ALA A 265 23.97 -19.20 30.45
N MET A 266 23.81 -20.07 29.46
CA MET A 266 23.65 -19.68 28.06
C MET A 266 22.42 -18.79 27.85
N VAL A 267 21.24 -19.20 28.34
CA VAL A 267 20.00 -18.41 28.21
C VAL A 267 20.14 -17.07 28.94
N LYS A 268 20.73 -17.06 30.15
CA LYS A 268 21.04 -15.81 30.84
C LYS A 268 21.90 -14.88 29.99
N ARG A 269 22.91 -15.42 29.30
CA ARG A 269 23.79 -14.63 28.41
C ARG A 269 23.05 -14.08 27.19
N VAL A 270 22.13 -14.83 26.60
CA VAL A 270 21.23 -14.36 25.53
C VAL A 270 20.45 -13.11 26.02
N HIS A 271 19.82 -13.19 27.19
CA HIS A 271 19.04 -12.09 27.76
C HIS A 271 19.91 -10.90 28.16
N ASP A 272 21.04 -11.13 28.84
CA ASP A 272 22.00 -10.09 29.24
C ASP A 272 22.53 -9.31 28.02
N ALA A 273 22.65 -9.96 26.85
CA ALA A 273 23.09 -9.37 25.59
C ALA A 273 22.00 -8.57 24.84
N GLY A 274 20.80 -8.45 25.42
CA GLY A 274 19.68 -7.74 24.82
C GLY A 274 19.01 -8.52 23.69
N PHE A 275 18.97 -9.85 23.80
CA PHE A 275 18.17 -10.71 22.93
C PHE A 275 17.06 -11.42 23.71
N LYS A 276 16.02 -11.81 22.99
CA LYS A 276 14.92 -12.67 23.41
C LYS A 276 15.07 -14.03 22.74
N LEU A 277 14.69 -15.08 23.46
CA LEU A 277 14.88 -16.46 22.98
C LEU A 277 13.59 -16.97 22.34
N CYS A 278 13.65 -17.26 21.04
CA CYS A 278 12.61 -17.96 20.30
C CYS A 278 12.98 -19.43 20.13
N LEU A 279 12.08 -20.35 20.45
CA LEU A 279 12.29 -21.79 20.31
C LEU A 279 11.33 -22.39 19.29
N TRP A 280 11.85 -23.17 18.36
CA TRP A 280 11.05 -23.91 17.37
C TRP A 280 10.36 -25.13 17.98
N LEU A 281 9.19 -25.48 17.44
CA LEU A 281 8.46 -26.70 17.77
C LEU A 281 7.46 -27.10 16.68
N THR A 282 6.96 -28.33 16.77
CA THR A 282 5.83 -28.83 15.98
C THR A 282 4.81 -29.52 16.89
N PRO A 283 3.59 -29.82 16.41
CA PRO A 283 2.60 -30.51 17.22
C PRO A 283 2.79 -32.05 17.23
N PHE A 284 3.94 -32.55 16.77
CA PHE A 284 4.28 -33.97 16.75
C PHE A 284 4.92 -34.45 18.04
N THR A 285 4.75 -35.73 18.35
CA THR A 285 5.61 -36.44 19.30
C THR A 285 6.07 -37.75 18.69
N ASN A 286 7.39 -37.95 18.65
CA ASN A 286 8.00 -39.09 17.93
C ASN A 286 7.85 -40.41 18.69
N SER A 287 7.33 -41.41 18.01
CA SER A 287 7.43 -42.82 18.40
C SER A 287 8.76 -43.42 17.97
N LEU A 288 9.38 -42.86 16.93
CA LEU A 288 10.74 -43.14 16.49
C LEU A 288 11.34 -41.88 15.84
N THR A 289 12.38 -41.33 16.45
CA THR A 289 13.13 -40.20 15.88
C THR A 289 14.10 -40.68 14.79
N ASP A 290 14.17 -39.95 13.69
CA ASP A 290 15.18 -40.18 12.65
C ASP A 290 16.56 -39.72 13.11
N MET A 291 17.61 -40.32 12.57
CA MET A 291 18.96 -39.80 12.78
C MET A 291 19.08 -38.40 12.17
N PRO A 292 19.51 -37.38 12.93
CA PRO A 292 19.73 -36.04 12.38
C PRO A 292 20.76 -36.08 11.24
N THR A 293 20.49 -35.32 10.17
CA THR A 293 21.39 -35.18 9.02
C THR A 293 22.42 -34.06 9.20
N GLU A 294 22.20 -33.20 10.19
CA GLU A 294 23.01 -32.06 10.54
C GLU A 294 24.39 -32.52 11.06
N PRO A 295 25.51 -32.00 10.53
CA PRO A 295 26.84 -32.39 10.96
C PRO A 295 27.05 -32.24 12.47
N GLY A 296 27.47 -33.33 13.12
CA GLY A 296 27.77 -33.35 14.57
C GLY A 296 26.60 -33.68 15.49
N PHE A 297 25.40 -33.94 14.96
CA PHE A 297 24.20 -34.24 15.78
C PHE A 297 23.93 -35.72 16.06
N ALA A 298 24.59 -36.64 15.33
CA ALA A 298 24.34 -38.08 15.45
C ALA A 298 24.47 -38.64 16.89
N SER A 299 25.31 -38.04 17.74
CA SER A 299 25.48 -38.44 19.15
C SER A 299 24.62 -37.64 20.14
N LYS A 300 23.99 -36.56 19.68
CA LYS A 300 23.28 -35.57 20.49
C LYS A 300 21.78 -35.82 20.57
N ILE A 301 21.17 -36.33 19.50
CA ILE A 301 19.76 -36.73 19.47
C ILE A 301 19.68 -38.25 19.33
N PRO A 302 19.03 -38.96 20.26
CA PRO A 302 18.92 -40.41 20.20
C PRO A 302 17.89 -40.86 19.14
N GLN A 303 18.20 -41.92 18.41
CA GLN A 303 17.29 -42.62 17.48
C GLN A 303 16.29 -43.49 18.25
N THR A 304 15.47 -42.86 19.09
CA THR A 304 14.50 -43.53 19.97
C THR A 304 13.17 -42.80 19.92
N ALA A 305 12.15 -43.36 20.57
CA ALA A 305 10.95 -42.60 20.91
C ALA A 305 11.31 -41.35 21.73
N ALA A 306 10.53 -40.28 21.59
CA ALA A 306 10.58 -39.15 22.49
C ALA A 306 10.13 -39.59 23.90
N SER A 307 10.75 -39.04 24.94
CA SER A 307 10.52 -39.47 26.34
C SER A 307 9.08 -39.27 26.82
N ASN A 308 8.36 -38.32 26.22
CA ASN A 308 6.97 -38.00 26.50
C ASN A 308 5.95 -38.81 25.64
N TYR A 309 6.40 -39.62 24.68
CA TYR A 309 5.51 -40.35 23.78
C TYR A 309 4.67 -41.41 24.50
N ALA A 310 5.31 -42.25 25.32
CA ALA A 310 4.64 -43.37 25.99
C ALA A 310 3.53 -42.90 26.94
N GLU A 311 3.75 -41.79 27.65
CA GLU A 311 2.75 -41.18 28.52
C GLU A 311 1.54 -40.67 27.74
N ALA A 312 1.78 -39.89 26.68
CA ALA A 312 0.71 -39.34 25.84
C ALA A 312 -0.10 -40.44 25.15
N ALA A 313 0.56 -41.49 24.66
CA ALA A 313 -0.10 -42.65 24.07
C ALA A 313 -0.99 -43.39 25.09
N ALA A 314 -0.46 -43.66 26.29
CA ALA A 314 -1.21 -44.33 27.36
C ALA A 314 -2.44 -43.54 27.83
N LYS A 315 -2.36 -42.21 27.80
CA LYS A 315 -3.47 -41.30 28.15
C LYS A 315 -4.43 -41.01 26.99
N GLY A 316 -4.13 -41.50 25.78
CA GLY A 316 -4.96 -41.30 24.60
C GLY A 316 -4.99 -39.85 24.11
N TYR A 317 -3.86 -39.13 24.23
CA TYR A 317 -3.74 -37.71 23.88
C TYR A 317 -3.39 -37.43 22.42
N PHE A 318 -3.09 -38.46 21.64
CA PHE A 318 -2.85 -38.33 20.22
C PHE A 318 -4.14 -38.48 19.41
N VAL A 319 -4.13 -37.86 18.24
CA VAL A 319 -5.08 -38.16 17.16
C VAL A 319 -5.03 -39.66 16.86
N LYS A 320 -6.16 -40.28 16.54
CA LYS A 320 -6.28 -41.74 16.42
C LYS A 320 -6.54 -42.23 15.01
N ASP A 321 -6.22 -43.48 14.73
CA ASP A 321 -6.68 -44.20 13.54
C ASP A 321 -8.07 -44.83 13.76
N ASP A 322 -8.61 -45.49 12.74
CA ASP A 322 -9.89 -46.22 12.81
C ASP A 322 -9.88 -47.40 13.82
N ALA A 323 -8.69 -47.90 14.20
CA ALA A 323 -8.54 -48.93 15.22
C ALA A 323 -8.44 -48.34 16.65
N GLY A 324 -8.53 -47.02 16.80
CA GLY A 324 -8.44 -46.32 18.08
C GLY A 324 -7.02 -46.19 18.64
N LYS A 325 -5.98 -46.50 17.85
CA LYS A 325 -4.56 -46.35 18.23
C LYS A 325 -4.04 -44.97 17.82
N PRO A 326 -2.94 -44.47 18.39
CA PRO A 326 -2.32 -43.23 17.93
C PRO A 326 -2.03 -43.26 16.42
N TYR A 327 -2.58 -42.31 15.67
CA TYR A 327 -2.37 -42.16 14.23
C TYR A 327 -0.89 -41.86 13.97
N GLN A 328 -0.17 -42.83 13.40
CA GLN A 328 1.24 -42.68 13.07
C GLN A 328 1.39 -42.07 11.69
N THR A 329 2.20 -41.03 11.59
CA THR A 329 2.63 -40.48 10.31
C THR A 329 4.13 -40.23 10.29
N LYS A 330 4.69 -40.31 9.09
CA LYS A 330 6.08 -39.93 8.81
C LYS A 330 6.11 -38.42 8.59
N TRP A 331 7.04 -37.75 9.25
CA TRP A 331 7.38 -36.35 9.02
C TRP A 331 8.91 -36.20 8.94
N TRP A 332 9.42 -35.00 8.62
CA TRP A 332 10.84 -34.82 8.25
C TRP A 332 11.84 -35.06 9.38
N LYS A 333 11.41 -35.15 10.65
CA LYS A 333 12.29 -35.48 11.78
C LYS A 333 12.01 -36.86 12.43
N GLY A 334 11.11 -37.68 11.86
CA GLY A 334 10.83 -39.01 12.41
C GLY A 334 9.47 -39.59 12.05
N THR A 335 9.05 -40.61 12.80
CA THR A 335 7.69 -41.15 12.81
C THR A 335 7.06 -40.85 14.15
N GLY A 336 5.84 -40.33 14.16
CA GLY A 336 5.16 -39.93 15.39
C GLY A 336 3.68 -39.72 15.20
N ALA A 337 3.06 -39.16 16.23
CA ALA A 337 1.63 -38.83 16.24
C ALA A 337 1.41 -37.36 16.61
N LEU A 338 0.34 -36.79 16.04
CA LEU A 338 -0.14 -35.45 16.32
C LEU A 338 -0.89 -35.40 17.66
N ILE A 339 -0.70 -34.34 18.42
CA ILE A 339 -1.51 -34.06 19.61
C ILE A 339 -2.95 -33.76 19.19
N ASP A 340 -3.92 -34.40 19.85
CA ASP A 340 -5.33 -34.12 19.59
C ASP A 340 -5.78 -32.88 20.35
N PHE A 341 -5.65 -31.70 19.75
CA PHE A 341 -6.11 -30.44 20.36
C PHE A 341 -7.63 -30.34 20.53
N THR A 342 -8.41 -31.26 19.95
CA THR A 342 -9.85 -31.36 20.23
C THR A 342 -10.14 -32.07 21.55
N ASN A 343 -9.16 -32.80 22.09
CA ASN A 343 -9.18 -33.37 23.43
C ASN A 343 -8.66 -32.32 24.45
N PRO A 344 -9.51 -31.77 25.34
CA PRO A 344 -9.10 -30.74 26.27
C PRO A 344 -8.04 -31.21 27.29
N ASP A 345 -7.99 -32.51 27.62
CA ASP A 345 -6.93 -33.06 28.48
C ASP A 345 -5.59 -33.15 27.75
N ALA A 346 -5.61 -33.53 26.47
CA ALA A 346 -4.41 -33.56 25.62
C ALA A 346 -3.82 -32.15 25.44
N LYS A 347 -4.68 -31.16 25.13
CA LYS A 347 -4.30 -29.75 25.05
C LYS A 347 -3.63 -29.28 26.35
N ARG A 348 -4.27 -29.50 27.52
CA ARG A 348 -3.70 -29.10 28.82
C ARG A 348 -2.36 -29.78 29.12
N TRP A 349 -2.24 -31.06 28.78
CA TRP A 349 -1.00 -31.81 28.95
C TRP A 349 0.11 -31.24 28.07
N TRP A 350 -0.17 -30.99 26.79
CA TRP A 350 0.80 -30.41 25.86
C TRP A 350 1.23 -29.01 26.29
N GLN A 351 0.28 -28.16 26.71
CA GLN A 351 0.58 -26.84 27.29
C GLN A 351 1.44 -26.95 28.57
N ALA A 352 1.37 -28.05 29.31
CA ALA A 352 2.26 -28.30 30.46
C ALA A 352 3.67 -28.70 30.01
N GLN A 353 3.81 -29.38 28.86
CA GLN A 353 5.11 -29.66 28.25
C GLN A 353 5.78 -28.36 27.80
N VAL A 354 5.08 -27.53 27.01
CA VAL A 354 5.60 -26.24 26.52
C VAL A 354 6.04 -25.31 27.66
N ARG A 355 5.30 -25.29 28.79
CA ARG A 355 5.66 -24.51 29.98
C ARG A 355 7.05 -24.83 30.53
N GLN A 356 7.61 -26.01 30.28
CA GLN A 356 8.99 -26.32 30.65
C GLN A 356 9.97 -25.42 29.90
N ALA A 357 9.72 -25.14 28.62
CA ALA A 357 10.53 -24.22 27.82
C ALA A 357 10.43 -22.78 28.32
N VAL A 358 9.22 -22.32 28.68
CA VAL A 358 9.01 -21.00 29.32
C VAL A 358 9.82 -20.89 30.62
N GLN A 359 9.79 -21.93 31.47
CA GLN A 359 10.56 -21.97 32.72
C GLN A 359 12.07 -21.96 32.50
N GLN A 360 12.54 -22.43 31.34
CA GLN A 360 13.93 -22.38 30.92
C GLN A 360 14.33 -21.06 30.25
N GLY A 361 13.39 -20.10 30.12
CA GLY A 361 13.66 -18.74 29.65
C GLY A 361 13.30 -18.45 28.20
N ALA A 362 12.46 -19.27 27.56
CA ALA A 362 11.89 -18.95 26.25
C ALA A 362 10.94 -17.73 26.35
N ASP A 363 11.09 -16.78 25.43
CA ASP A 363 10.25 -15.59 25.29
C ASP A 363 9.33 -15.66 24.06
N ALA A 364 9.67 -16.50 23.08
CA ALA A 364 8.91 -16.67 21.85
C ALA A 364 8.93 -18.14 21.38
N PHE A 365 7.97 -18.47 20.52
CA PHE A 365 7.79 -19.81 19.98
C PHE A 365 7.54 -19.75 18.48
N LYS A 366 8.33 -20.50 17.70
CA LYS A 366 8.14 -20.70 16.26
C LYS A 366 7.33 -21.98 16.07
N ASP A 367 6.02 -21.82 15.87
CA ASP A 367 5.07 -22.92 15.64
C ASP A 367 5.17 -23.33 14.18
N ASP A 368 5.94 -24.38 13.95
CA ASP A 368 6.12 -25.00 12.65
C ASP A 368 5.15 -26.18 12.47
N ALA A 369 4.92 -26.55 11.22
CA ALA A 369 3.88 -27.49 10.81
C ALA A 369 2.44 -27.04 11.11
N GLY A 370 1.52 -28.01 11.13
CA GLY A 370 0.09 -27.81 11.42
C GLY A 370 -0.82 -27.86 10.18
N GLU A 371 -0.23 -28.03 9.00
CA GLU A 371 -0.95 -28.15 7.74
C GLU A 371 -1.76 -29.45 7.62
N GLY A 372 -2.70 -29.47 6.68
CA GLY A 372 -3.75 -30.49 6.62
C GLY A 372 -3.30 -31.86 6.14
N GLU A 373 -2.22 -31.94 5.38
CA GLU A 373 -1.68 -33.20 4.84
C GLU A 373 -1.23 -34.16 5.94
N PHE A 374 -0.93 -33.65 7.14
CA PHE A 374 -0.54 -34.48 8.27
C PHE A 374 -1.73 -35.18 8.94
N VAL A 375 -2.96 -34.75 8.65
CA VAL A 375 -4.18 -35.22 9.32
C VAL A 375 -4.77 -36.49 8.68
N GLY A 376 -4.46 -36.79 7.41
CA GLY A 376 -4.87 -38.03 6.72
C GLY A 376 -6.33 -38.47 6.95
N ASP A 377 -6.56 -39.78 7.06
CA ASP A 377 -7.85 -40.40 7.42
C ASP A 377 -7.91 -40.70 8.93
N ALA A 378 -7.66 -39.68 9.75
CA ALA A 378 -7.61 -39.83 11.20
C ALA A 378 -8.95 -39.57 11.92
N ARG A 379 -9.00 -39.87 13.23
CA ARG A 379 -10.14 -39.69 14.12
C ARG A 379 -9.75 -38.78 15.28
N PHE A 380 -10.50 -37.70 15.43
CA PHE A 380 -10.36 -36.74 16.53
C PHE A 380 -11.34 -37.04 17.65
N ALA A 381 -10.99 -36.69 18.89
CA ALA A 381 -11.83 -36.86 20.07
C ALA A 381 -13.16 -36.09 19.97
N SER A 382 -13.21 -34.98 19.23
CA SER A 382 -14.45 -34.25 18.94
C SER A 382 -15.44 -35.01 18.04
N GLY A 383 -14.97 -36.02 17.31
CA GLY A 383 -15.75 -36.70 16.26
C GLY A 383 -15.96 -35.84 15.00
N GLU A 384 -15.21 -34.75 14.86
CA GLU A 384 -15.24 -33.93 13.65
C GLU A 384 -14.65 -34.66 12.45
N ASP A 385 -15.18 -34.34 11.27
CA ASP A 385 -14.76 -34.95 10.01
C ASP A 385 -13.38 -34.42 9.60
N THR A 386 -12.54 -35.30 9.06
CA THR A 386 -11.16 -34.98 8.68
C THR A 386 -11.09 -33.84 7.66
N ARG A 387 -12.07 -33.70 6.76
CA ARG A 387 -12.09 -32.62 5.77
C ARG A 387 -12.17 -31.23 6.37
N LEU A 388 -12.81 -31.08 7.54
CA LEU A 388 -12.81 -29.83 8.30
C LEU A 388 -11.53 -29.68 9.11
N MET A 389 -11.05 -30.79 9.68
CA MET A 389 -9.89 -30.77 10.56
C MET A 389 -8.58 -30.51 9.83
N ARG A 390 -8.47 -30.81 8.54
CA ARG A 390 -7.28 -30.51 7.73
C ARG A 390 -6.85 -29.05 7.84
N THR A 391 -7.78 -28.10 7.77
CA THR A 391 -7.45 -26.68 7.93
C THR A 391 -7.69 -26.17 9.35
N ARG A 392 -8.64 -26.75 10.09
CA ARG A 392 -8.92 -26.32 11.47
C ARG A 392 -7.80 -26.68 12.47
N TYR A 393 -7.02 -27.73 12.19
CA TYR A 393 -6.01 -28.23 13.12
C TYR A 393 -4.97 -27.16 13.49
N THR A 394 -4.43 -26.43 12.50
CA THR A 394 -3.49 -25.33 12.77
C THR A 394 -4.08 -24.26 13.68
N VAL A 395 -5.37 -23.91 13.50
CA VAL A 395 -6.03 -22.90 14.35
C VAL A 395 -6.04 -23.35 15.81
N LEU A 396 -6.37 -24.63 16.07
CA LEU A 396 -6.38 -25.18 17.43
C LEU A 396 -4.98 -25.28 18.04
N TYR A 397 -3.98 -25.66 17.24
CA TYR A 397 -2.58 -25.75 17.64
C TYR A 397 -2.05 -24.37 18.04
N ASN A 398 -2.14 -23.39 17.14
CA ASN A 398 -1.63 -22.05 17.36
C ASN A 398 -2.34 -21.37 18.55
N GLN A 399 -3.66 -21.55 18.70
CA GLN A 399 -4.40 -21.03 19.86
C GLN A 399 -3.97 -21.70 21.17
N ALA A 400 -3.64 -22.99 21.15
CA ALA A 400 -3.13 -23.67 22.34
C ALA A 400 -1.77 -23.12 22.79
N MET A 401 -0.90 -22.73 21.85
CA MET A 401 0.37 -22.04 22.15
C MET A 401 0.12 -20.62 22.65
N GLU A 402 -0.72 -19.85 21.97
CA GLU A 402 -1.02 -18.46 22.33
C GLU A 402 -1.59 -18.34 23.76
N GLU A 403 -2.42 -19.30 24.18
CA GLU A 403 -2.90 -19.38 25.57
C GLU A 403 -1.78 -19.59 26.60
N VAL A 404 -0.70 -20.31 26.25
CA VAL A 404 0.48 -20.47 27.11
C VAL A 404 1.25 -19.16 27.19
N ILE A 405 1.48 -18.51 26.06
CA ILE A 405 2.15 -17.21 25.98
C ILE A 405 1.40 -16.17 26.82
N GLU A 406 0.08 -16.06 26.65
CA GLU A 406 -0.73 -15.11 27.40
C GLU A 406 -0.69 -15.36 28.91
N ARG A 407 -0.83 -16.61 29.33
CA ARG A 407 -0.83 -16.95 30.76
C ARG A 407 0.54 -16.77 31.40
N ASP A 408 1.56 -17.36 30.79
CA ASP A 408 2.85 -17.58 31.45
C ASP A 408 3.86 -16.46 31.15
N LEU A 409 3.77 -15.83 29.97
CA LEU A 409 4.58 -14.66 29.59
C LEU A 409 3.83 -13.33 29.76
N LYS A 410 2.55 -13.36 30.20
CA LYS A 410 1.74 -12.19 30.60
C LYS A 410 1.66 -11.11 29.52
N GLY A 411 1.45 -11.53 28.27
CA GLY A 411 1.39 -10.64 27.11
C GLY A 411 2.74 -10.10 26.63
N ASN A 412 3.87 -10.53 27.23
CA ASN A 412 5.21 -10.14 26.81
C ASN A 412 5.95 -11.23 26.00
N GLY A 413 5.22 -12.23 25.50
CA GLY A 413 5.76 -13.25 24.61
C GLY A 413 5.21 -13.16 23.19
N VAL A 414 5.76 -13.98 22.30
CA VAL A 414 5.44 -13.94 20.87
C VAL A 414 5.25 -15.35 20.30
N LEU A 415 4.18 -15.51 19.51
CA LEU A 415 3.99 -16.64 18.60
C LEU A 415 4.42 -16.25 17.18
N PHE A 416 5.13 -17.15 16.51
CA PHE A 416 5.51 -17.03 15.11
C PHE A 416 5.10 -18.30 14.35
N SER A 417 3.97 -18.26 13.66
CA SER A 417 3.34 -19.47 13.08
C SER A 417 3.56 -19.62 11.58
N ARG A 418 3.73 -20.86 11.11
CA ARG A 418 3.76 -21.19 9.67
C ARG A 418 2.38 -21.25 9.04
N SER A 419 1.53 -22.11 9.59
CA SER A 419 0.21 -22.41 9.04
C SER A 419 -0.85 -21.55 9.72
N ALA A 420 -1.90 -21.21 8.98
CA ALA A 420 -3.01 -20.42 9.49
C ALA A 420 -4.30 -20.66 8.69
N SER A 421 -5.44 -20.34 9.30
CA SER A 421 -6.69 -20.14 8.58
C SER A 421 -7.58 -19.13 9.31
N VAL A 422 -8.87 -19.07 9.00
CA VAL A 422 -9.81 -18.21 9.71
C VAL A 422 -9.88 -18.61 11.19
N GLY A 423 -9.75 -17.63 12.08
CA GLY A 423 -9.53 -17.84 13.51
C GLY A 423 -8.06 -17.73 13.93
N SER A 424 -7.13 -17.56 12.98
CA SER A 424 -5.73 -17.22 13.22
C SER A 424 -5.43 -15.72 13.03
N GLN A 425 -6.38 -14.91 12.56
CA GLN A 425 -6.16 -13.47 12.33
C GLN A 425 -5.83 -12.70 13.61
N ASN A 426 -6.21 -13.22 14.78
CA ASN A 426 -5.92 -12.63 16.09
C ASN A 426 -4.58 -13.09 16.69
N LEU A 427 -3.74 -13.76 15.92
CA LEU A 427 -2.40 -14.17 16.34
C LEU A 427 -1.35 -13.13 15.94
N PRO A 428 -0.19 -13.07 16.61
CA PRO A 428 0.83 -12.06 16.34
C PRO A 428 1.53 -12.28 14.99
N PHE A 429 2.57 -13.12 14.86
CA PHE A 429 3.34 -13.21 13.62
C PHE A 429 3.08 -14.47 12.81
N ALA A 430 3.21 -14.35 11.49
CA ALA A 430 3.25 -15.47 10.56
C ALA A 430 4.43 -15.34 9.58
N TRP A 431 5.00 -16.46 9.13
CA TRP A 431 6.12 -16.46 8.17
C TRP A 431 5.80 -17.21 6.88
N GLY A 432 6.38 -16.77 5.76
CA GLY A 432 6.14 -17.23 4.39
C GLY A 432 6.49 -18.67 4.04
N GLY A 433 6.90 -19.51 4.98
CA GLY A 433 7.28 -20.90 4.74
C GLY A 433 8.67 -21.07 4.09
N ASP A 434 8.99 -22.30 3.72
CA ASP A 434 10.29 -22.70 3.18
C ASP A 434 10.42 -22.23 1.71
N ASN A 435 11.12 -21.12 1.46
CA ASN A 435 11.27 -20.53 0.12
C ASN A 435 12.69 -20.73 -0.43
N ALA A 436 12.81 -20.82 -1.75
CA ALA A 436 14.10 -21.05 -2.42
C ALA A 436 15.00 -19.80 -2.40
N GLU A 437 16.31 -20.01 -2.29
CA GLU A 437 17.34 -18.97 -2.52
C GLU A 437 17.53 -18.73 -4.03
N ASP A 438 16.52 -18.16 -4.69
CA ASP A 438 16.61 -17.70 -6.08
C ASP A 438 15.65 -16.55 -6.41
N PHE A 439 15.74 -16.07 -7.66
CA PHE A 439 14.81 -15.09 -8.25
C PHE A 439 13.69 -15.77 -9.07
N HIS A 440 13.44 -17.07 -8.90
CA HIS A 440 12.49 -17.81 -9.71
C HIS A 440 11.05 -17.53 -9.27
N ASN A 441 10.13 -17.43 -10.24
CA ASN A 441 8.70 -17.22 -10.00
C ASN A 441 7.95 -18.47 -9.49
N GLU A 442 8.68 -19.46 -8.96
CA GLU A 442 8.09 -20.69 -8.41
C GLU A 442 8.21 -20.80 -6.90
N SER A 443 9.29 -20.27 -6.31
CA SER A 443 9.55 -20.38 -4.87
C SER A 443 10.50 -19.29 -4.33
N GLY A 444 10.99 -18.38 -5.18
CA GLY A 444 11.99 -17.38 -4.83
C GLY A 444 11.43 -16.03 -4.38
N LEU A 445 12.27 -15.00 -4.38
CA LEU A 445 11.89 -13.64 -3.94
C LEU A 445 10.60 -13.09 -4.59
N PRO A 446 10.33 -13.24 -5.90
CA PRO A 446 9.08 -12.77 -6.50
C PRO A 446 7.81 -13.36 -5.87
N THR A 447 7.81 -14.66 -5.58
CA THR A 447 6.63 -15.34 -5.02
C THR A 447 6.40 -14.95 -3.57
N VAL A 448 7.49 -14.73 -2.83
CA VAL A 448 7.49 -14.31 -1.44
C VAL A 448 6.91 -12.91 -1.28
N LEU A 449 7.24 -11.98 -2.17
CA LEU A 449 6.66 -10.64 -2.18
C LEU A 449 5.13 -10.71 -2.37
N ARG A 450 4.65 -11.45 -3.39
CA ARG A 450 3.22 -11.66 -3.63
C ARG A 450 2.51 -12.30 -2.43
N ALA A 451 3.16 -13.25 -1.77
CA ALA A 451 2.65 -13.93 -0.58
C ALA A 451 2.42 -12.95 0.58
N GLY A 452 3.37 -12.05 0.86
CA GLY A 452 3.20 -11.01 1.89
C GLY A 452 2.06 -10.04 1.57
N LEU A 453 1.92 -9.63 0.31
CA LEU A 453 0.85 -8.72 -0.12
C LEU A 453 -0.55 -9.34 -0.05
N SER A 454 -0.70 -10.58 -0.50
CA SER A 454 -1.96 -11.32 -0.42
C SER A 454 -2.35 -11.67 1.03
N ALA A 455 -1.36 -12.00 1.87
CA ALA A 455 -1.55 -12.17 3.31
C ALA A 455 -2.11 -10.89 3.95
N GLY A 456 -1.54 -9.72 3.62
CA GLY A 456 -2.05 -8.41 4.06
C GLY A 456 -3.49 -8.14 3.62
N LEU A 457 -3.82 -8.42 2.35
CA LEU A 457 -5.18 -8.33 1.79
C LEU A 457 -6.18 -9.29 2.46
N SER A 458 -5.70 -10.23 3.26
CA SER A 458 -6.49 -11.26 3.94
C SER A 458 -6.48 -11.13 5.47
N GLY A 459 -5.98 -9.99 5.98
CA GLY A 459 -5.97 -9.68 7.42
C GLY A 459 -4.79 -10.27 8.19
N ILE A 460 -3.72 -10.71 7.50
CA ILE A 460 -2.46 -11.17 8.10
C ILE A 460 -1.40 -10.11 7.80
N SER A 461 -1.39 -9.04 8.61
CA SER A 461 -0.51 -7.88 8.45
C SER A 461 0.91 -8.11 8.97
N LEU A 462 1.08 -8.78 10.12
CA LEU A 462 2.41 -9.02 10.70
C LEU A 462 3.05 -10.29 10.13
N TRP A 463 3.50 -10.16 8.88
CA TRP A 463 4.06 -11.23 8.07
C TRP A 463 5.59 -11.10 7.92
N ALA A 464 6.28 -12.22 7.69
CA ALA A 464 7.73 -12.31 7.53
C ALA A 464 8.15 -13.26 6.41
N SER A 465 9.40 -13.14 5.95
CA SER A 465 10.07 -14.12 5.08
C SER A 465 11.50 -14.37 5.54
N ASP A 466 12.05 -15.53 5.23
CA ASP A 466 13.46 -15.85 5.47
C ASP A 466 14.34 -15.02 4.52
N THR A 467 15.05 -14.02 5.05
CA THR A 467 15.83 -13.08 4.22
C THR A 467 16.98 -13.81 3.53
N GLY A 468 16.92 -13.87 2.20
CA GLY A 468 17.86 -14.60 1.36
C GLY A 468 17.36 -15.96 0.88
N GLY A 469 16.22 -16.45 1.38
CA GLY A 469 15.71 -17.78 1.09
C GLY A 469 16.27 -18.85 2.03
N TYR A 470 15.46 -19.87 2.31
CA TYR A 470 15.78 -20.96 3.23
C TYR A 470 16.34 -22.18 2.49
N VAL A 471 15.65 -22.61 1.42
CA VAL A 471 15.91 -23.86 0.68
C VAL A 471 16.98 -23.65 -0.39
N LYS A 472 18.03 -24.47 -0.40
CA LYS A 472 19.09 -24.43 -1.41
C LYS A 472 18.75 -25.33 -2.59
N THR A 473 18.70 -24.73 -3.77
CA THR A 473 18.39 -25.42 -5.03
C THR A 473 19.63 -25.85 -5.82
N GLN A 474 20.84 -25.40 -5.44
CA GLN A 474 22.10 -25.69 -6.14
C GLN A 474 23.26 -26.03 -5.18
N ALA A 475 24.33 -26.63 -5.72
CA ALA A 475 25.53 -27.01 -4.98
C ALA A 475 26.28 -25.78 -4.43
N HIS A 476 25.97 -25.40 -3.17
CA HIS A 476 26.75 -24.56 -2.25
C HIS A 476 27.42 -23.29 -2.81
N THR A 477 26.75 -22.50 -3.65
CA THR A 477 27.18 -21.12 -3.94
C THR A 477 26.22 -20.13 -3.29
N VAL A 478 26.73 -19.29 -2.39
CA VAL A 478 25.98 -18.15 -1.85
C VAL A 478 25.72 -17.13 -2.96
N ASP A 479 24.52 -16.54 -3.01
CA ASP A 479 24.21 -15.45 -3.94
C ASP A 479 24.12 -14.10 -3.18
N PRO A 480 25.20 -13.29 -3.18
CA PRO A 480 25.21 -12.01 -2.49
C PRO A 480 24.30 -10.96 -3.14
N ILE A 481 23.98 -11.08 -4.44
CA ILE A 481 23.09 -10.16 -5.14
C ILE A 481 21.67 -10.42 -4.66
N LEU A 482 21.24 -11.68 -4.67
CA LEU A 482 19.94 -12.08 -4.15
C LEU A 482 19.78 -11.71 -2.68
N PHE A 483 20.76 -12.03 -1.83
CA PHE A 483 20.70 -11.66 -0.41
C PHE A 483 20.57 -10.15 -0.21
N SER A 484 21.26 -9.34 -1.01
CA SER A 484 21.15 -7.87 -0.97
C SER A 484 19.75 -7.39 -1.38
N ARG A 485 19.16 -7.94 -2.46
CA ARG A 485 17.80 -7.57 -2.89
C ARG A 485 16.72 -8.02 -1.93
N TRP A 486 16.87 -9.20 -1.34
CA TRP A 486 15.96 -9.70 -0.32
C TRP A 486 16.09 -8.87 0.97
N THR A 487 17.29 -8.43 1.32
CA THR A 487 17.52 -7.50 2.44
C THR A 487 16.75 -6.19 2.24
N GLU A 488 16.80 -5.60 1.03
CA GLU A 488 16.04 -4.40 0.70
C GLU A 488 14.54 -4.59 0.90
N PHE A 489 14.00 -5.73 0.44
CA PHE A 489 12.61 -6.12 0.67
C PHE A 489 12.29 -6.29 2.17
N SER A 490 13.06 -7.10 2.89
CA SER A 490 12.83 -7.42 4.30
C SER A 490 12.90 -6.20 5.21
N ALA A 491 13.69 -5.17 4.85
CA ALA A 491 13.75 -3.92 5.61
C ALA A 491 12.42 -3.15 5.61
N PHE A 492 11.59 -3.35 4.59
CA PHE A 492 10.25 -2.80 4.43
C PHE A 492 9.15 -3.89 4.50
N SER A 493 9.49 -5.04 5.10
CA SER A 493 8.51 -6.03 5.55
C SER A 493 8.11 -5.78 7.01
N PRO A 494 6.95 -6.30 7.46
CA PRO A 494 6.51 -6.18 8.85
C PRO A 494 7.54 -6.73 9.82
N ILE A 495 8.22 -7.83 9.45
CA ILE A 495 9.31 -8.44 10.22
C ILE A 495 10.50 -8.75 9.31
N MET A 496 11.70 -8.50 9.84
CA MET A 496 12.98 -8.78 9.18
C MET A 496 13.68 -9.91 9.94
N GLU A 497 13.88 -11.04 9.27
CA GLU A 497 14.48 -12.24 9.87
C GLU A 497 15.47 -12.86 8.89
N VAL A 498 16.63 -13.29 9.40
CA VAL A 498 17.63 -14.03 8.62
C VAL A 498 17.65 -15.47 9.08
N HIS A 499 17.28 -16.37 8.18
CA HIS A 499 17.25 -17.82 8.39
C HIS A 499 17.67 -18.54 7.11
N SER A 500 18.39 -19.64 7.29
CA SER A 500 18.93 -20.44 6.20
C SER A 500 19.19 -21.85 6.71
N GLU A 501 18.84 -22.87 5.91
CA GLU A 501 19.11 -24.29 6.23
C GLU A 501 20.62 -24.59 6.33
N LEU A 502 21.48 -23.71 5.81
CA LEU A 502 22.93 -23.81 5.90
C LEU A 502 23.53 -23.03 7.08
N ASN A 503 22.70 -22.48 7.97
CA ASN A 503 23.13 -21.63 9.09
C ASN A 503 23.89 -20.35 8.67
N LEU A 504 23.65 -19.85 7.46
CA LEU A 504 24.30 -18.64 6.97
C LEU A 504 23.77 -17.41 7.71
N GLY A 505 24.69 -16.52 8.09
CA GLY A 505 24.40 -15.18 8.55
C GLY A 505 24.76 -14.14 7.49
N PRO A 506 24.42 -12.85 7.72
CA PRO A 506 24.76 -11.78 6.78
C PRO A 506 26.25 -11.67 6.45
N TRP A 507 27.11 -12.08 7.38
CA TRP A 507 28.57 -12.07 7.23
C TRP A 507 29.11 -13.14 6.28
N ASP A 508 28.30 -14.12 5.87
CA ASP A 508 28.72 -15.21 4.97
C ASP A 508 28.56 -14.86 3.48
N TYR A 509 27.89 -13.74 3.17
CA TYR A 509 27.64 -13.27 1.80
C TYR A 509 28.69 -12.25 1.29
N GLY A 510 29.79 -12.08 2.00
CA GLY A 510 30.86 -11.14 1.65
C GLY A 510 30.59 -9.69 2.07
N GLN A 511 31.63 -8.86 1.99
CA GLN A 511 31.63 -7.54 2.63
C GLN A 511 30.55 -6.59 2.08
N GLN A 512 30.35 -6.53 0.76
CA GLN A 512 29.36 -5.64 0.15
C GLN A 512 27.93 -5.98 0.61
N ALA A 513 27.56 -7.26 0.59
CA ALA A 513 26.25 -7.72 1.03
C ALA A 513 26.05 -7.49 2.53
N LEU A 514 27.09 -7.69 3.34
CA LEU A 514 27.08 -7.37 4.78
C LEU A 514 26.87 -5.87 5.03
N ASP A 515 27.51 -4.99 4.25
CA ASP A 515 27.36 -3.54 4.38
C ASP A 515 25.95 -3.07 4.00
N ILE A 516 25.38 -3.65 2.94
CA ILE A 516 23.99 -3.45 2.53
C ILE A 516 23.05 -3.92 3.65
N TYR A 517 23.24 -5.14 4.16
CA TYR A 517 22.46 -5.67 5.29
C TYR A 517 22.52 -4.76 6.50
N ARG A 518 23.72 -4.30 6.91
CA ARG A 518 23.86 -3.37 8.03
C ARG A 518 23.06 -2.09 7.81
N ARG A 519 23.19 -1.45 6.64
CA ARG A 519 22.47 -0.21 6.31
C ARG A 519 20.96 -0.39 6.45
N TYR A 520 20.42 -1.47 5.89
CA TYR A 520 18.98 -1.72 5.87
C TYR A 520 18.44 -2.27 7.20
N ALA A 521 19.22 -3.04 7.95
CA ALA A 521 18.86 -3.46 9.31
C ALA A 521 18.81 -2.25 10.27
N VAL A 522 19.75 -1.32 10.15
CA VAL A 522 19.72 -0.03 10.88
C VAL A 522 18.53 0.81 10.46
N LEU A 523 18.22 0.89 9.17
CA LEU A 523 17.02 1.59 8.70
C LEU A 523 15.74 0.96 9.27
N ASN A 524 15.59 -0.37 9.16
CA ASN A 524 14.47 -1.14 9.70
C ASN A 524 14.28 -0.93 11.21
N MET A 525 15.38 -0.95 11.97
CA MET A 525 15.40 -0.67 13.41
C MET A 525 15.03 0.79 13.70
N SER A 526 15.61 1.75 12.99
CA SER A 526 15.33 3.18 13.18
C SER A 526 13.87 3.52 12.89
N LEU A 527 13.25 2.83 11.92
CA LEU A 527 11.84 2.99 11.56
C LEU A 527 10.88 2.26 12.51
N PHE A 528 11.37 1.65 13.61
CA PHE A 528 10.51 0.97 14.59
C PHE A 528 9.27 1.81 15.01
N PRO A 529 9.38 3.11 15.36
CA PRO A 529 8.22 3.93 15.71
C PRO A 529 7.16 4.01 14.61
N TYR A 530 7.58 4.22 13.35
CA TYR A 530 6.69 4.24 12.20
C TYR A 530 6.04 2.86 11.97
N ARG A 531 6.83 1.79 12.03
CA ARG A 531 6.39 0.41 11.84
C ARG A 531 5.41 -0.04 12.93
N TYR A 532 5.69 0.27 14.19
CA TYR A 532 4.83 -0.10 15.30
C TYR A 532 3.52 0.70 15.31
N ALA A 533 3.54 1.97 14.87
CA ALA A 533 2.32 2.74 14.66
C ALA A 533 1.43 2.12 13.56
N ALA A 534 2.02 1.65 12.45
CA ALA A 534 1.29 0.91 11.42
C ALA A 534 0.75 -0.44 11.94
N ALA A 535 1.50 -1.14 12.80
CA ALA A 535 1.02 -2.35 13.48
C ALA A 535 -0.15 -2.06 14.45
N GLN A 536 -0.10 -0.92 15.16
CA GLN A 536 -1.20 -0.45 16.01
C GLN A 536 -2.44 -0.13 15.17
N GLU A 537 -2.28 0.49 14.00
CA GLU A 537 -3.37 0.71 13.05
C GLU A 537 -3.99 -0.63 12.62
N SER A 538 -3.16 -1.61 12.24
CA SER A 538 -3.62 -2.96 11.91
C SER A 538 -4.42 -3.62 13.02
N ALA A 539 -3.95 -3.55 14.27
CA ALA A 539 -4.68 -4.07 15.42
C ALA A 539 -6.00 -3.32 15.69
N GLN A 540 -6.11 -2.06 15.25
CA GLN A 540 -7.29 -1.21 15.44
C GLN A 540 -8.31 -1.30 14.32
N ASN A 541 -7.93 -1.56 13.07
CA ASN A 541 -8.86 -1.52 11.93
C ASN A 541 -8.53 -2.52 10.80
N GLY A 542 -7.56 -3.41 11.00
CA GLY A 542 -7.19 -4.43 10.00
C GLY A 542 -6.35 -3.93 8.82
N MET A 543 -6.00 -2.64 8.76
CA MET A 543 -5.15 -2.10 7.69
C MET A 543 -3.75 -2.75 7.75
N PRO A 544 -3.26 -3.39 6.68
CA PRO A 544 -1.97 -4.05 6.71
C PRO A 544 -0.82 -3.05 6.66
N MET A 545 0.34 -3.47 7.19
CA MET A 545 1.58 -2.70 7.11
C MET A 545 2.12 -2.66 5.68
N MET A 546 2.14 -3.80 4.99
CA MET A 546 2.37 -3.86 3.53
C MET A 546 1.03 -3.81 2.81
N ARG A 547 0.81 -2.74 2.03
CA ARG A 547 -0.45 -2.46 1.35
C ARG A 547 -0.24 -2.62 -0.14
N ALA A 548 -0.75 -3.72 -0.70
CA ALA A 548 -0.85 -3.87 -2.15
C ALA A 548 -1.56 -2.62 -2.72
N LEU A 549 -1.08 -2.06 -3.83
CA LEU A 549 -1.59 -0.77 -4.31
C LEU A 549 -3.10 -0.78 -4.56
N VAL A 550 -3.66 -1.92 -4.99
CA VAL A 550 -5.11 -2.08 -5.17
C VAL A 550 -5.93 -1.82 -3.91
N LEU A 551 -5.36 -1.94 -2.70
CA LEU A 551 -6.07 -1.72 -1.44
C LEU A 551 -6.55 -0.27 -1.33
N ASP A 552 -5.67 0.71 -1.58
CA ASP A 552 -6.00 2.14 -1.49
C ASP A 552 -6.35 2.75 -2.85
N HIS A 553 -5.93 2.12 -3.95
CA HIS A 553 -6.09 2.63 -5.32
C HIS A 553 -6.91 1.68 -6.20
N GLN A 554 -7.95 1.06 -5.64
CA GLN A 554 -8.78 0.08 -6.34
C GLN A 554 -9.44 0.58 -7.63
N ASP A 555 -9.57 1.89 -7.84
CA ASP A 555 -10.17 2.49 -9.04
C ASP A 555 -9.13 2.84 -10.11
N ASP A 556 -7.86 2.58 -9.84
CA ASP A 556 -6.73 2.77 -10.74
C ASP A 556 -6.36 1.45 -11.41
N ASP A 557 -6.55 1.37 -12.73
CA ASP A 557 -6.29 0.16 -13.51
C ASP A 557 -4.83 -0.30 -13.44
N MET A 558 -3.87 0.62 -13.31
CA MET A 558 -2.46 0.25 -13.20
C MET A 558 -2.12 -0.25 -11.79
N ALA A 559 -2.72 0.35 -10.75
CA ALA A 559 -2.55 -0.14 -9.38
C ALA A 559 -3.10 -1.56 -9.18
N ARG A 560 -4.16 -1.93 -9.93
CA ARG A 560 -4.72 -3.30 -9.93
C ARG A 560 -3.76 -4.36 -10.50
N LEU A 561 -2.82 -3.94 -11.35
CA LEU A 561 -1.83 -4.80 -12.01
C LEU A 561 -0.49 -4.88 -11.25
N ALA A 562 -0.28 -4.01 -10.27
CA ALA A 562 0.95 -4.00 -9.47
C ALA A 562 1.00 -5.21 -8.53
N GLU A 563 2.08 -5.98 -8.62
CA GLU A 563 2.29 -7.20 -7.82
C GLU A 563 3.61 -7.24 -7.05
N ASP A 564 4.53 -6.31 -7.34
CA ASP A 564 5.90 -6.29 -6.82
C ASP A 564 6.32 -4.90 -6.31
N GLU A 565 5.33 -4.06 -6.03
CA GLU A 565 5.45 -2.73 -5.42
C GLU A 565 4.21 -2.46 -4.56
N TYR A 566 4.41 -1.74 -3.45
CA TYR A 566 3.40 -1.61 -2.42
C TYR A 566 3.61 -0.35 -1.58
N GLU A 567 2.54 0.14 -0.96
CA GLU A 567 2.69 1.13 0.10
C GLU A 567 3.09 0.44 1.42
N PHE A 568 4.01 1.02 2.17
CA PHE A 568 4.42 0.52 3.49
C PHE A 568 4.04 1.52 4.57
N GLY A 569 3.02 1.19 5.36
CA GLY A 569 2.30 2.14 6.19
C GLY A 569 1.68 3.26 5.33
N PRO A 570 1.33 4.41 5.93
CA PRO A 570 0.67 5.50 5.22
C PRO A 570 1.58 6.36 4.32
N ASP A 571 2.90 6.27 4.42
CA ASP A 571 3.83 7.27 3.88
C ASP A 571 4.82 6.80 2.82
N PHE A 572 5.17 5.52 2.80
CA PHE A 572 6.18 5.00 1.87
C PHE A 572 5.53 4.24 0.71
N LEU A 573 6.09 4.39 -0.48
CA LEU A 573 5.89 3.49 -1.62
C LEU A 573 7.22 2.78 -1.88
N VAL A 574 7.18 1.45 -1.87
CA VAL A 574 8.35 0.57 -1.90
C VAL A 574 8.29 -0.28 -3.15
N ALA A 575 9.38 -0.33 -3.93
CA ALA A 575 9.46 -1.14 -5.14
C ALA A 575 10.77 -1.98 -5.16
N PRO A 576 10.79 -3.13 -4.45
CA PRO A 576 11.98 -3.99 -4.33
C PRO A 576 12.44 -4.58 -5.67
N VAL A 577 13.73 -4.62 -5.97
CA VAL A 577 14.18 -5.27 -7.22
C VAL A 577 14.15 -6.78 -7.06
N ILE A 578 13.15 -7.43 -7.67
CA ILE A 578 12.93 -8.89 -7.59
C ILE A 578 13.69 -9.68 -8.66
N THR A 579 14.78 -9.12 -9.17
CA THR A 579 15.70 -9.75 -10.15
C THR A 579 17.14 -9.38 -9.82
N GLY A 580 18.12 -9.97 -10.52
CA GLY A 580 19.53 -9.54 -10.43
C GLY A 580 19.85 -8.21 -11.14
N GLY A 581 18.85 -7.48 -11.64
CA GLY A 581 19.03 -6.24 -12.40
C GLY A 581 19.40 -5.02 -11.55
N THR A 582 19.80 -3.94 -12.22
CA THR A 582 20.12 -2.64 -11.60
C THR A 582 19.16 -1.51 -12.01
N GLN A 583 18.06 -1.87 -12.66
CA GLN A 583 16.97 -0.97 -13.04
C GLN A 583 15.66 -1.74 -12.96
N ARG A 584 14.55 -1.04 -12.69
CA ARG A 584 13.21 -1.59 -12.80
C ARG A 584 12.20 -0.53 -13.22
N THR A 585 11.03 -0.98 -13.68
CA THR A 585 9.87 -0.11 -13.81
C THR A 585 9.14 -0.04 -12.47
N VAL A 586 8.61 1.14 -12.17
CA VAL A 586 7.82 1.41 -10.96
C VAL A 586 6.58 2.19 -11.35
N TYR A 587 5.39 1.76 -10.93
CA TYR A 587 4.18 2.55 -11.03
C TYR A 587 4.05 3.47 -9.81
N ILE A 588 4.01 4.78 -10.06
CA ILE A 588 3.71 5.77 -9.02
C ILE A 588 2.19 5.98 -9.02
N PRO A 589 1.45 5.62 -7.96
CA PRO A 589 0.01 5.82 -7.89
C PRO A 589 -0.34 7.31 -7.73
N GLU A 590 -1.63 7.62 -7.65
CA GLU A 590 -2.08 8.99 -7.37
C GLU A 590 -1.50 9.54 -6.06
N GLY A 591 -1.16 10.83 -6.05
CA GLY A 591 -0.62 11.55 -4.90
C GLY A 591 0.66 12.29 -5.22
N LEU A 592 1.13 13.13 -4.30
CA LEU A 592 2.43 13.76 -4.42
C LEU A 592 3.49 12.89 -3.73
N TRP A 593 4.42 12.40 -4.54
CA TRP A 593 5.47 11.48 -4.11
C TRP A 593 6.83 12.10 -4.39
N ARG A 594 7.78 11.83 -3.48
CA ARG A 594 9.19 12.16 -3.65
C ARG A 594 10.02 10.90 -3.59
N ASP A 595 11.07 10.84 -4.39
CA ASP A 595 12.15 9.89 -4.16
C ASP A 595 12.74 10.14 -2.75
N ALA A 596 12.74 9.10 -1.91
CA ALA A 596 13.10 9.22 -0.49
C ALA A 596 14.60 9.49 -0.26
N TRP A 597 15.44 9.20 -1.25
CA TRP A 597 16.90 9.33 -1.20
C TRP A 597 17.40 10.68 -1.72
N THR A 598 16.68 11.27 -2.68
CA THR A 598 17.07 12.50 -3.36
C THR A 598 16.14 13.68 -3.10
N GLY A 599 14.92 13.43 -2.62
CA GLY A 599 13.89 14.45 -2.36
C GLY A 599 13.18 14.97 -3.61
N LYS A 600 13.55 14.49 -4.81
CA LYS A 600 12.94 14.92 -6.08
C LYS A 600 11.49 14.46 -6.16
N LEU A 601 10.59 15.35 -6.59
CA LEU A 601 9.21 14.98 -6.92
C LEU A 601 9.20 14.01 -8.11
N VAL A 602 8.30 13.05 -8.07
CA VAL A 602 8.07 12.10 -9.16
C VAL A 602 6.65 12.22 -9.70
N PRO A 603 6.44 12.00 -11.02
CA PRO A 603 5.12 12.10 -11.62
C PRO A 603 4.21 10.97 -11.13
N SER A 604 3.02 11.32 -10.64
CA SER A 604 1.97 10.39 -10.23
C SER A 604 1.18 9.82 -11.40
N ARG A 605 0.49 8.70 -11.18
CA ARG A 605 -0.26 7.93 -12.20
C ARG A 605 0.58 7.60 -13.43
N LYS A 606 1.84 7.27 -13.20
CA LYS A 606 2.82 7.03 -14.28
C LYS A 606 3.77 5.90 -13.90
N THR A 607 4.01 5.03 -14.87
CA THR A 607 5.12 4.08 -14.81
C THR A 607 6.41 4.77 -15.25
N ILE A 608 7.43 4.70 -14.41
CA ILE A 608 8.75 5.27 -14.66
C ILE A 608 9.82 4.15 -14.65
N LEU A 609 10.85 4.30 -15.49
CA LEU A 609 12.05 3.47 -15.42
C LEU A 609 13.01 4.13 -14.44
N VAL A 610 13.53 3.37 -13.48
CA VAL A 610 14.37 3.91 -12.41
C VAL A 610 15.66 3.11 -12.26
N ASP A 611 16.72 3.83 -11.93
CA ASP A 611 17.99 3.25 -11.50
C ASP A 611 17.83 2.67 -10.09
N ALA A 612 18.29 1.44 -9.94
CA ALA A 612 18.26 0.70 -8.68
C ALA A 612 19.59 -0.04 -8.53
N PRO A 613 20.72 0.65 -8.25
CA PRO A 613 21.96 -0.04 -7.92
C PRO A 613 21.77 -0.97 -6.70
N LEU A 614 22.70 -1.90 -6.48
CA LEU A 614 22.53 -2.99 -5.51
C LEU A 614 22.33 -2.53 -4.06
N ASP A 615 22.74 -1.30 -3.73
CA ASP A 615 22.66 -0.68 -2.42
C ASP A 615 21.56 0.40 -2.30
N MET A 616 20.65 0.48 -3.29
CA MET A 616 19.60 1.49 -3.33
C MET A 616 18.28 0.89 -3.85
N LEU A 617 17.35 0.73 -2.91
CA LEU A 617 15.96 0.35 -3.12
C LEU A 617 15.19 1.53 -3.70
N PRO A 618 14.48 1.40 -4.83
CA PRO A 618 13.48 2.38 -5.24
C PRO A 618 12.44 2.59 -4.13
N LEU A 619 12.53 3.76 -3.48
CA LEU A 619 11.74 4.11 -2.31
C LEU A 619 11.25 5.54 -2.47
N TYR A 620 9.95 5.71 -2.30
CA TYR A 620 9.30 7.00 -2.37
C TYR A 620 8.57 7.28 -1.08
N VAL A 621 8.43 8.57 -0.76
CA VAL A 621 7.74 9.04 0.42
C VAL A 621 6.72 10.10 0.02
N ARG A 622 5.59 10.14 0.72
CA ARG A 622 4.58 11.18 0.50
C ARG A 622 5.18 12.56 0.75
N ASP A 623 4.84 13.49 -0.11
CA ASP A 623 5.19 14.91 0.06
C ASP A 623 4.71 15.43 1.42
N GLY A 624 5.57 16.17 2.12
CA GLY A 624 5.28 16.71 3.44
C GLY A 624 5.21 15.70 4.59
N ALA A 625 5.59 14.43 4.38
CA ALA A 625 5.60 13.42 5.44
C ALA A 625 6.51 13.82 6.62
N VAL A 626 6.08 13.41 7.81
CA VAL A 626 6.88 13.42 9.04
C VAL A 626 7.01 11.98 9.48
N ILE A 627 8.21 11.43 9.43
CA ILE A 627 8.49 10.01 9.69
C ILE A 627 9.05 9.85 11.13
N PRO A 628 8.30 9.21 12.05
CA PRO A 628 8.80 8.88 13.38
C PRO A 628 9.87 7.79 13.33
N LYS A 629 11.00 8.05 13.99
CA LYS A 629 12.16 7.18 14.09
C LYS A 629 12.73 7.16 15.51
N ILE A 630 13.53 6.13 15.80
CA ILE A 630 14.51 6.15 16.88
C ILE A 630 15.91 6.43 16.32
N PRO A 631 16.87 6.86 17.15
CA PRO A 631 18.24 7.07 16.71
C PRO A 631 18.84 5.82 16.04
N GLU A 632 19.63 6.03 15.00
CA GLU A 632 20.28 4.96 14.23
C GLU A 632 21.33 4.17 15.04
N ASP A 633 21.67 4.61 16.26
CA ASP A 633 22.60 3.92 17.17
C ASP A 633 21.95 2.82 18.03
N VAL A 634 20.62 2.72 18.03
CA VAL A 634 19.89 1.71 18.84
C VAL A 634 20.11 0.31 18.26
N MET A 635 20.64 -0.60 19.08
CA MET A 635 21.04 -1.97 18.68
C MET A 635 20.05 -3.04 19.12
N THR A 636 19.17 -2.74 20.06
CA THR A 636 18.13 -3.65 20.56
C THR A 636 16.92 -2.87 21.05
N LEU A 637 15.74 -3.44 20.85
CA LEU A 637 14.48 -2.96 21.40
C LEU A 637 14.16 -3.63 22.75
N VAL A 638 15.01 -4.55 23.23
CA VAL A 638 14.93 -5.03 24.62
C VAL A 638 15.20 -3.86 25.57
N PRO A 639 14.41 -3.68 26.65
CA PRO A 639 14.59 -2.54 27.56
C PRO A 639 16.00 -2.45 28.12
N ALA A 640 16.54 -1.24 28.21
CA ALA A 640 17.88 -0.97 28.76
C ALA A 640 18.07 -1.58 30.18
N SER A 641 17.00 -1.67 30.99
CA SER A 641 17.05 -2.28 32.32
C SER A 641 17.31 -3.79 32.31
N GLN A 642 17.09 -4.46 31.18
CA GLN A 642 17.31 -5.91 30.99
C GLN A 642 18.67 -6.19 30.33
N VAL A 643 19.22 -5.25 29.56
CA VAL A 643 20.55 -5.38 28.96
C VAL A 643 21.63 -5.23 30.03
N LYS A 644 22.54 -6.20 30.13
CA LYS A 644 23.65 -6.23 31.11
C LYS A 644 25.03 -6.16 30.46
N ILE A 645 25.12 -6.35 29.15
CA ILE A 645 26.37 -6.11 28.40
C ILE A 645 26.56 -4.61 28.20
N ALA A 646 27.71 -4.10 28.62
CA ALA A 646 28.07 -2.69 28.44
C ALA A 646 28.23 -2.35 26.96
N GLY A 647 27.84 -1.12 26.57
CA GLY A 647 28.05 -0.61 25.22
C GLY A 647 27.07 -1.10 24.16
N VAL A 648 25.95 -1.75 24.54
CA VAL A 648 24.84 -2.05 23.64
C VAL A 648 23.74 -1.01 23.85
N PRO A 649 23.57 -0.02 22.95
CA PRO A 649 22.50 0.97 23.07
C PRO A 649 21.15 0.28 22.86
N ALA A 650 20.26 0.47 23.83
CA ALA A 650 18.90 -0.06 23.80
C ALA A 650 17.90 1.06 23.52
N LEU A 651 16.64 0.70 23.26
CA LEU A 651 15.55 1.66 23.18
C LEU A 651 15.49 2.51 24.46
N ASP A 652 15.58 3.83 24.29
CA ASP A 652 15.51 4.83 25.34
C ASP A 652 14.46 5.90 25.01
N ASN A 653 14.53 7.08 25.65
CA ASN A 653 13.55 8.15 25.46
C ASN A 653 13.88 9.11 24.28
N ARG A 654 14.89 8.80 23.46
CA ARG A 654 15.27 9.60 22.29
C ARG A 654 14.42 9.27 21.08
N ARG A 655 13.99 10.28 20.34
CA ARG A 655 13.10 10.17 19.19
C ARG A 655 13.60 11.07 18.08
N VAL A 656 13.48 10.61 16.84
CA VAL A 656 13.85 11.36 15.65
C VAL A 656 12.58 11.56 14.84
N TYR A 657 12.25 12.79 14.49
CA TYR A 657 11.19 13.07 13.52
C TYR A 657 11.81 13.63 12.25
N GLU A 658 11.78 12.81 11.20
CA GLU A 658 12.37 13.13 9.91
C GLU A 658 11.31 13.78 9.01
N MET A 659 11.51 15.04 8.66
CA MET A 659 10.56 15.86 7.91
C MET A 659 11.00 16.01 6.46
N TYR A 660 10.15 15.57 5.53
CA TYR A 660 10.37 15.73 4.10
C TYR A 660 9.80 17.06 3.58
N PRO A 661 10.29 17.66 2.49
CA PRO A 661 9.74 18.91 1.98
C PRO A 661 8.27 18.73 1.56
N ALA A 662 7.52 19.82 1.60
CA ALA A 662 6.15 19.86 1.13
C ALA A 662 6.02 20.89 0.00
N TYR A 663 5.39 20.49 -1.09
CA TYR A 663 5.24 21.30 -2.30
C TYR A 663 4.02 22.22 -2.26
N VAL A 664 2.98 21.85 -1.51
CA VAL A 664 1.72 22.61 -1.41
C VAL A 664 1.49 23.04 0.04
N GLU A 665 0.91 24.23 0.22
CA GLU A 665 0.34 24.63 1.51
C GLU A 665 -0.72 23.61 1.91
N SER A 666 -0.39 22.75 2.86
CA SER A 666 -1.29 21.72 3.40
C SER A 666 -1.95 22.26 4.67
N GLY A 667 -3.26 22.03 4.80
CA GLY A 667 -4.09 22.44 5.95
C GLY A 667 -3.78 21.73 7.27
N GLY A 668 -2.51 21.43 7.54
CA GLY A 668 -2.07 20.59 8.64
C GLY A 668 -2.09 19.11 8.26
N ARG A 669 -0.94 18.44 8.24
CA ARG A 669 -0.83 16.98 8.21
C ARG A 669 -0.62 16.46 9.62
N GLU A 670 -1.49 15.57 10.07
CA GLU A 670 -1.34 14.87 11.35
C GLU A 670 -0.62 13.54 11.16
N THR A 671 0.39 13.29 11.99
CA THR A 671 1.06 12.00 12.18
C THR A 671 0.94 11.61 13.65
N VAL A 672 0.63 10.35 13.94
CA VAL A 672 0.66 9.82 15.31
C VAL A 672 1.77 8.79 15.42
N ASP A 673 2.67 8.95 16.38
CA ASP A 673 3.74 7.96 16.61
C ASP A 673 3.27 6.81 17.53
N PHE A 674 4.14 5.82 17.70
CA PHE A 674 3.83 4.60 18.44
C PHE A 674 3.51 4.80 19.93
N GLU A 675 3.88 5.95 20.51
CA GLU A 675 3.59 6.34 21.89
C GLU A 675 2.34 7.22 21.99
N GLY A 676 1.65 7.44 20.87
CA GLY A 676 0.45 8.26 20.77
C GLY A 676 0.72 9.76 20.73
N ARG A 677 1.97 10.20 20.49
CA ARG A 677 2.24 11.62 20.28
C ARG A 677 1.69 12.08 18.94
N LYS A 678 0.98 13.20 18.96
CA LYS A 678 0.39 13.82 17.77
C LYS A 678 1.33 14.89 17.25
N LEU A 679 1.70 14.76 15.98
CA LEU A 679 2.54 15.68 15.24
C LEU A 679 1.67 16.36 14.19
N VAL A 680 1.41 17.66 14.31
CA VAL A 680 0.64 18.41 13.32
C VAL A 680 1.56 19.39 12.61
N ARG A 681 1.86 19.09 11.34
CA ARG A 681 2.71 19.93 10.50
C ARG A 681 1.88 20.78 9.56
N SER A 682 2.05 22.11 9.62
CA SER A 682 1.51 23.06 8.65
C SER A 682 2.65 23.72 7.89
N VAL A 683 2.53 23.81 6.56
CA VAL A 683 3.57 24.34 5.68
C VAL A 683 3.12 25.69 5.14
N ARG A 684 4.05 26.65 5.03
CA ARG A 684 3.82 28.01 4.51
C ARG A 684 4.81 28.29 3.37
N ALA A 685 4.51 29.31 2.57
CA ALA A 685 5.37 29.69 1.44
C ALA A 685 6.80 30.10 1.85
N ASP A 686 6.99 30.53 3.09
CA ASP A 686 8.27 31.01 3.65
C ASP A 686 8.81 30.12 4.77
N GLY A 687 8.22 28.94 5.02
CA GLY A 687 8.64 28.08 6.13
C GLY A 687 7.62 27.04 6.54
N GLY A 688 7.63 26.69 7.82
CA GLY A 688 6.69 25.73 8.37
C GLY A 688 6.53 25.83 9.87
N ARG A 689 5.52 25.11 10.36
CA ARG A 689 5.23 24.94 11.77
C ARG A 689 4.92 23.48 12.06
N LEU A 690 5.43 22.97 13.15
CA LEU A 690 5.14 21.65 13.70
C LEU A 690 4.70 21.81 15.15
N THR A 691 3.54 21.27 15.51
CA THR A 691 3.18 21.06 16.92
C THR A 691 3.35 19.60 17.29
N ILE A 692 3.85 19.36 18.49
CA ILE A 692 4.04 18.02 19.07
C ILE A 692 3.28 17.99 20.39
N ASP A 693 2.33 17.08 20.52
CA ASP A 693 1.51 16.88 21.72
C ASP A 693 1.62 15.44 22.21
N GLY A 694 1.84 15.23 23.51
CA GLY A 694 1.81 13.90 24.13
C GLY A 694 2.89 13.66 25.18
N ALA A 695 3.45 12.45 25.22
CA ALA A 695 4.39 12.03 26.26
C ALA A 695 5.79 12.67 26.12
N ALA A 696 6.49 12.87 27.24
CA ALA A 696 7.80 13.51 27.27
C ALA A 696 8.88 12.67 26.57
N ALA A 697 9.76 13.33 25.79
CA ALA A 697 10.84 12.69 25.04
C ALA A 697 12.00 13.65 24.75
N GLU A 698 13.17 13.09 24.46
CA GLU A 698 14.27 13.84 23.86
C GLU A 698 14.13 13.76 22.33
N ILE A 699 13.84 14.88 21.68
CA ILE A 699 13.49 14.91 20.25
C ILE A 699 14.64 15.49 19.44
N GLU A 700 15.02 14.78 18.37
CA GLU A 700 15.75 15.34 17.24
C GLU A 700 14.77 15.58 16.08
N LEU A 701 14.61 16.84 15.68
CA LEU A 701 13.86 17.20 14.46
C LEU A 701 14.85 17.35 13.32
N ARG A 702 14.65 16.61 12.23
CA ARG A 702 15.57 16.54 11.10
C ARG A 702 14.86 16.91 9.80
N TRP A 703 15.37 17.91 9.09
CA TRP A 703 14.86 18.33 7.79
C TRP A 703 15.62 17.61 6.67
N ARG A 704 14.87 16.91 5.81
CA ARG A 704 15.41 16.25 4.61
C ARG A 704 15.20 17.16 3.42
N PHE A 705 16.25 17.37 2.63
CA PHE A 705 16.21 18.14 1.37
C PHE A 705 15.63 19.56 1.49
N GLU A 706 15.54 20.10 2.69
CA GLU A 706 15.09 21.45 3.03
C GLU A 706 16.11 22.06 3.98
N ARG A 707 16.40 23.36 3.83
CA ARG A 707 17.32 24.08 4.71
C ARG A 707 16.55 25.06 5.59
N PRO A 708 16.28 24.72 6.86
CA PRO A 708 15.56 25.62 7.75
C PRO A 708 16.42 26.83 8.14
N MET A 709 15.81 28.01 8.09
CA MET A 709 16.34 29.30 8.51
C MET A 709 15.51 29.80 9.69
N HIS A 710 16.12 30.51 10.64
CA HIS A 710 15.42 31.10 11.79
C HIS A 710 14.46 30.12 12.50
N VAL A 711 15.00 29.06 13.09
CA VAL A 711 14.19 28.08 13.84
C VAL A 711 13.89 28.60 15.24
N THR A 712 12.63 28.50 15.66
CA THR A 712 12.18 28.78 17.03
C THR A 712 11.47 27.58 17.62
N VAL A 713 11.69 27.33 18.91
CA VAL A 713 10.99 26.33 19.72
C VAL A 713 10.31 27.08 20.85
N ASP A 714 8.98 26.99 20.92
CA ASP A 714 8.13 27.73 21.86
C ASP A 714 8.47 29.25 21.88
N GLY A 715 8.70 29.81 20.69
CA GLY A 715 9.03 31.21 20.47
C GLY A 715 10.49 31.60 20.76
N ARG A 716 11.36 30.66 21.19
CA ARG A 716 12.79 30.91 21.43
C ARG A 716 13.65 30.44 20.28
N SER A 717 14.54 31.28 19.78
CA SER A 717 15.46 30.90 18.69
C SER A 717 16.41 29.78 19.09
N VAL A 718 16.58 28.81 18.19
CA VAL A 718 17.49 27.66 18.36
C VAL A 718 18.42 27.58 17.15
N ALA A 719 19.69 27.25 17.39
CA ALA A 719 20.67 27.06 16.33
C ALA A 719 20.47 25.71 15.63
N VAL A 720 20.42 25.74 14.30
CA VAL A 720 20.39 24.54 13.46
C VAL A 720 21.79 23.96 13.35
N GLN A 721 21.88 22.64 13.44
CA GLN A 721 23.10 21.87 13.23
C GLN A 721 23.00 21.11 11.90
N THR A 722 24.12 20.88 11.23
CA THR A 722 24.17 20.09 10.00
C THR A 722 24.76 18.71 10.31
N GLY A 723 24.05 17.65 9.95
CA GLY A 723 24.48 16.27 10.08
C GLY A 723 24.50 15.53 8.74
N GLU A 724 24.93 14.26 8.76
CA GLU A 724 24.98 13.37 7.59
C GLU A 724 23.61 13.26 6.91
N HIS A 725 22.54 13.24 7.69
CA HIS A 725 21.17 13.05 7.22
C HIS A 725 20.39 14.35 7.05
N GLY A 726 21.04 15.51 7.04
CA GLY A 726 20.42 16.81 6.86
C GLY A 726 20.58 17.72 8.07
N ASP A 727 19.92 18.87 7.99
CA ASP A 727 19.92 19.86 9.06
C ASP A 727 18.97 19.42 10.18
N PHE A 728 19.34 19.64 11.44
CA PHE A 728 18.58 19.19 12.59
C PHE A 728 18.69 20.11 13.81
N ILE A 729 17.74 19.97 14.73
CA ILE A 729 17.82 20.50 16.09
C ILE A 729 17.52 19.38 17.10
N ARG A 730 17.98 19.55 18.33
CA ARG A 730 17.62 18.68 19.46
C ARG A 730 16.93 19.50 20.54
N LEU A 731 15.86 18.95 21.10
CA LEU A 731 15.06 19.63 22.10
C LEU A 731 14.42 18.63 23.09
N PRO A 732 14.34 18.97 24.38
CA PRO A 732 13.50 18.23 25.31
C PRO A 732 12.03 18.58 25.05
N HIS A 733 11.18 17.58 24.93
CA HIS A 733 9.74 17.73 24.85
C HIS A 733 9.08 17.22 26.13
N ALA A 734 8.13 17.99 26.65
CA ALA A 734 7.39 17.65 27.85
C ALA A 734 5.97 17.17 27.53
N ALA A 735 5.07 18.08 27.18
CA ALA A 735 3.67 17.77 26.88
C ALA A 735 3.17 18.43 25.59
N HIS A 736 3.61 19.66 25.35
CA HIS A 736 3.35 20.43 24.14
C HIS A 736 4.64 21.12 23.71
N THR A 737 4.92 21.14 22.41
CA THR A 737 6.01 21.91 21.82
C THR A 737 5.56 22.45 20.48
N GLU A 738 5.79 23.74 20.22
CA GLU A 738 5.62 24.35 18.91
C GLU A 738 6.99 24.70 18.31
N VAL A 739 7.26 24.20 17.12
CA VAL A 739 8.46 24.53 16.34
C VAL A 739 8.06 25.27 15.09
N ASN A 740 8.63 26.47 14.89
CA ASN A 740 8.46 27.26 13.67
C ASN A 740 9.83 27.44 13.01
N TRP A 741 9.88 27.39 11.68
CA TRP A 741 11.07 27.71 10.90
C TRP A 741 10.66 28.50 9.67
N SER A 742 11.60 29.27 9.14
CA SER A 742 11.52 29.81 7.78
C SER A 742 12.37 28.95 6.84
N VAL A 743 12.15 29.07 5.54
CA VAL A 743 13.07 28.60 4.51
C VAL A 743 13.52 29.82 3.70
N PRO A 744 14.68 29.78 3.01
CA PRO A 744 15.06 30.86 2.12
C PRO A 744 13.91 31.14 1.17
N ALA A 745 13.47 32.41 1.09
CA ALA A 745 12.48 32.82 0.11
C ALA A 745 12.96 32.35 -1.25
N THR A 746 12.29 31.34 -1.79
CA THR A 746 12.66 30.83 -3.10
C THR A 746 12.37 31.98 -4.06
N PRO A 747 13.36 32.51 -4.82
CA PRO A 747 13.02 33.21 -6.04
C PRO A 747 12.10 32.26 -6.80
N ILE A 748 11.01 32.76 -7.39
CA ILE A 748 10.23 31.97 -8.34
C ILE A 748 11.24 31.28 -9.25
N LEU A 749 11.38 29.95 -9.14
CA LEU A 749 12.58 29.24 -9.60
C LEU A 749 12.72 29.42 -11.12
N SER A 750 13.68 30.24 -11.53
CA SER A 750 14.33 30.11 -12.83
C SER A 750 15.17 28.83 -12.76
N GLY A 751 14.65 27.72 -13.29
CA GLY A 751 15.35 26.43 -13.32
C GLY A 751 14.52 25.15 -13.11
N GLU A 752 13.20 25.24 -12.91
CA GLU A 752 12.32 24.04 -12.88
C GLU A 752 11.76 23.70 -14.26
N ASP A 753 11.45 22.42 -14.51
CA ASP A 753 10.77 21.95 -15.72
C ASP A 753 9.45 22.73 -15.93
N PRO A 754 9.22 23.36 -17.11
CA PRO A 754 8.03 24.17 -17.38
C PRO A 754 6.72 23.37 -17.31
N SER A 755 6.79 22.04 -17.30
CA SER A 755 5.65 21.15 -17.10
C SER A 755 5.30 20.94 -15.62
N THR A 756 6.04 21.46 -14.65
CA THR A 756 5.78 21.26 -13.21
C THR A 756 4.69 22.23 -12.70
N PRO A 757 3.66 21.78 -11.93
CA PRO A 757 2.56 22.66 -11.52
C PRO A 757 2.96 23.64 -10.39
N VAL A 758 3.39 24.86 -10.72
CA VAL A 758 3.89 25.84 -9.73
C VAL A 758 2.82 26.81 -9.23
N SER A 759 2.55 26.84 -7.93
CA SER A 759 1.66 27.86 -7.33
C SER A 759 2.31 29.25 -7.30
N ARG A 760 1.50 30.31 -7.39
CA ARG A 760 1.90 31.69 -7.07
C ARG A 760 1.07 32.30 -5.94
N LEU A 761 0.48 31.48 -5.09
CA LEU A 761 -0.27 31.96 -3.91
C LEU A 761 0.60 32.82 -2.97
N GLY A 762 1.93 32.73 -3.03
CA GLY A 762 2.84 33.64 -2.33
C GLY A 762 2.78 35.11 -2.80
N LEU A 763 2.19 35.39 -3.97
CA LEU A 763 2.00 36.74 -4.48
C LEU A 763 0.59 37.24 -4.17
N PRO A 764 0.42 38.28 -3.32
CA PRO A 764 -0.90 38.74 -2.88
C PRO A 764 -1.87 39.06 -4.02
N VAL A 765 -1.38 39.68 -5.10
CA VAL A 765 -2.20 40.04 -6.27
C VAL A 765 -2.71 38.80 -7.01
N TRP A 766 -1.87 37.77 -7.10
CA TRP A 766 -2.22 36.50 -7.74
C TRP A 766 -3.22 35.70 -6.90
N ARG A 767 -2.97 35.60 -5.59
CA ARG A 767 -3.90 34.97 -4.62
C ARG A 767 -5.27 35.61 -4.64
N ALA A 768 -5.34 36.94 -4.53
CA ALA A 768 -6.60 37.67 -4.54
C ALA A 768 -7.38 37.46 -5.85
N ARG A 769 -6.68 37.31 -6.97
CA ARG A 769 -7.30 36.96 -8.24
C ARG A 769 -7.83 35.51 -8.25
N HIS A 770 -7.05 34.55 -7.76
CA HIS A 770 -7.44 33.14 -7.65
C HIS A 770 -8.72 32.96 -6.82
N GLU A 771 -8.77 33.55 -5.64
CA GLU A 771 -9.96 33.54 -4.77
C GLU A 771 -11.17 34.16 -5.47
N ARG A 772 -10.99 35.31 -6.13
CA ARG A 772 -12.05 35.96 -6.92
C ARG A 772 -12.55 35.06 -8.05
N LYS A 773 -11.65 34.38 -8.77
CA LYS A 773 -12.02 33.48 -9.88
C LYS A 773 -12.75 32.24 -9.40
N LEU A 774 -12.38 31.67 -8.26
CA LEU A 774 -13.16 30.59 -7.65
C LEU A 774 -14.56 31.07 -7.23
N SER A 775 -14.70 32.29 -6.70
CA SER A 775 -16.00 32.87 -6.36
C SER A 775 -16.86 33.16 -7.60
N GLU A 776 -16.26 33.68 -8.67
CA GLU A 776 -16.94 33.91 -9.95
C GLU A 776 -17.40 32.58 -10.55
N LYS A 777 -16.54 31.56 -10.55
CA LYS A 777 -16.86 30.18 -10.97
C LYS A 777 -18.04 29.61 -10.20
N ALA A 778 -18.00 29.67 -8.86
CA ALA A 778 -19.06 29.14 -8.00
C ALA A 778 -20.41 29.84 -8.23
N SER A 779 -20.39 31.08 -8.70
CA SER A 779 -21.59 31.87 -9.00
C SER A 779 -22.02 31.80 -10.47
N ALA A 780 -21.16 31.27 -11.36
CA ALA A 780 -21.39 31.17 -12.79
C ALA A 780 -22.27 29.94 -13.08
N GLY A 781 -23.59 30.11 -13.07
CA GLY A 781 -24.54 28.99 -13.22
C GLY A 781 -24.22 28.06 -14.39
N LYS A 782 -24.25 28.57 -15.63
CA LYS A 782 -23.83 27.82 -16.83
C LYS A 782 -22.56 28.46 -17.39
N VAL A 783 -21.58 27.65 -17.78
CA VAL A 783 -20.36 28.10 -18.47
C VAL A 783 -20.24 27.32 -19.77
N ASP A 784 -20.39 27.97 -20.92
CA ASP A 784 -20.27 27.31 -22.24
C ASP A 784 -18.84 27.42 -22.81
N VAL A 785 -18.08 28.45 -22.41
CA VAL A 785 -16.71 28.70 -22.86
C VAL A 785 -15.81 29.04 -21.68
N VAL A 786 -14.61 28.45 -21.62
CA VAL A 786 -13.57 28.86 -20.66
C VAL A 786 -12.33 29.35 -21.39
N TYR A 787 -11.78 30.49 -20.96
CA TYR A 787 -10.51 31.02 -21.46
C TYR A 787 -9.43 30.80 -20.42
N LEU A 788 -8.41 30.04 -20.80
CA LEU A 788 -7.24 29.70 -19.97
C LEU A 788 -6.02 30.43 -20.53
N GLY A 789 -5.24 31.08 -19.67
CA GLY A 789 -4.00 31.68 -20.12
C GLY A 789 -3.33 32.63 -19.15
N ASP A 790 -2.47 33.47 -19.71
CA ASP A 790 -1.67 34.44 -18.97
C ASP A 790 -2.29 35.86 -18.95
N SER A 791 -1.45 36.88 -18.75
CA SER A 791 -1.77 38.30 -18.80
C SER A 791 -2.54 38.76 -20.05
N ILE A 792 -2.31 38.14 -21.21
CA ILE A 792 -3.00 38.49 -22.46
C ILE A 792 -4.47 38.08 -22.35
N THR A 793 -4.73 36.92 -21.74
CA THR A 793 -6.08 36.45 -21.45
C THR A 793 -6.72 37.25 -20.33
N GLU A 794 -5.98 37.60 -19.26
CA GLU A 794 -6.50 38.44 -18.17
C GLU A 794 -7.00 39.80 -18.66
N ARG A 795 -6.27 40.45 -19.58
CA ARG A 795 -6.57 41.84 -20.00
C ARG A 795 -7.94 42.01 -20.65
N TRP A 796 -8.58 40.96 -21.16
CA TRP A 796 -9.95 41.02 -21.67
C TRP A 796 -10.97 41.58 -20.67
N GLU A 797 -10.66 41.50 -19.37
CA GLU A 797 -11.53 42.00 -18.30
C GLU A 797 -11.37 43.49 -18.02
N SER A 798 -10.34 44.12 -18.59
CA SER A 798 -9.95 45.50 -18.28
C SER A 798 -10.62 46.54 -19.19
N GLY A 799 -10.84 47.74 -18.66
CA GLY A 799 -11.53 48.90 -19.27
C GLY A 799 -11.78 48.85 -20.78
N ASP A 800 -10.83 49.34 -21.58
CA ASP A 800 -10.99 49.52 -23.03
C ASP A 800 -11.09 48.21 -23.84
N TYR A 801 -10.80 47.06 -23.21
CA TYR A 801 -10.91 45.74 -23.82
C TYR A 801 -12.31 45.13 -23.64
N ARG A 802 -13.03 45.58 -22.59
CA ARG A 802 -14.34 45.05 -22.22
C ARG A 802 -15.39 45.11 -23.34
N PRO A 803 -15.48 46.18 -24.17
CA PRO A 803 -16.44 46.21 -25.27
C PRO A 803 -16.23 45.10 -26.30
N VAL A 804 -14.98 44.74 -26.57
CA VAL A 804 -14.63 43.65 -27.49
C VAL A 804 -14.99 42.31 -26.86
N TRP A 805 -14.61 42.09 -25.60
CA TRP A 805 -14.97 40.87 -24.86
C TRP A 805 -16.48 40.67 -24.81
N ASP A 806 -17.23 41.69 -24.41
CA ASP A 806 -18.68 41.60 -24.27
C ASP A 806 -19.36 41.32 -25.62
N TYR A 807 -18.86 41.92 -26.71
CA TYR A 807 -19.40 41.66 -28.05
C TYR A 807 -19.27 40.18 -28.45
N TYR A 808 -18.14 39.52 -28.18
CA TYR A 808 -17.94 38.13 -28.57
C TYR A 808 -18.47 37.12 -27.55
N ASN A 809 -18.37 37.39 -26.25
CA ASN A 809 -18.44 36.38 -25.20
C ASN A 809 -19.58 36.54 -24.17
N LYS A 810 -20.22 37.71 -24.07
CA LYS A 810 -21.24 37.98 -23.03
C LYS A 810 -22.45 37.05 -23.09
N ASP A 811 -22.91 36.75 -24.30
CA ASP A 811 -24.03 35.85 -24.60
C ASP A 811 -23.61 34.37 -24.72
N ARG A 812 -22.32 34.07 -24.55
CA ARG A 812 -21.75 32.71 -24.59
C ARG A 812 -21.38 32.17 -23.21
N HIS A 813 -21.84 32.82 -22.14
CA HIS A 813 -21.53 32.44 -20.76
C HIS A 813 -20.04 32.15 -20.54
N ALA A 814 -19.16 32.97 -21.12
CA ALA A 814 -17.73 32.71 -21.09
C ALA A 814 -17.12 33.08 -19.73
N LEU A 815 -16.26 32.22 -19.21
CA LEU A 815 -15.47 32.47 -18.02
C LEU A 815 -14.01 32.75 -18.40
N ASN A 816 -13.45 33.86 -17.88
CA ASN A 816 -12.06 34.22 -18.09
C ASN A 816 -11.21 33.83 -16.88
N LEU A 817 -10.28 32.91 -17.11
CA LEU A 817 -9.31 32.39 -16.14
C LEU A 817 -7.87 32.69 -16.60
N GLY A 818 -7.65 33.88 -17.16
CA GLY A 818 -6.31 34.40 -17.47
C GLY A 818 -5.63 35.00 -16.24
N PHE A 819 -4.31 34.83 -16.06
CA PHE A 819 -3.56 35.36 -14.91
C PHE A 819 -2.24 36.01 -15.32
N SER A 820 -2.01 37.23 -14.84
CA SER A 820 -0.88 38.04 -15.26
C SER A 820 0.45 37.44 -14.81
N GLY A 821 1.33 37.23 -15.79
CA GLY A 821 2.68 36.69 -15.59
C GLY A 821 2.75 35.18 -15.38
N ASP A 822 1.67 34.43 -15.60
CA ASP A 822 1.69 32.96 -15.50
C ASP A 822 2.54 32.31 -16.58
N THR A 823 3.38 31.36 -16.18
CA THR A 823 3.99 30.35 -17.07
C THR A 823 3.05 29.13 -17.20
N THR A 824 3.41 28.19 -18.07
CA THR A 824 2.72 26.88 -18.19
C THR A 824 2.55 26.17 -16.85
N GLY A 825 3.59 26.15 -16.01
CA GLY A 825 3.54 25.54 -14.69
C GLY A 825 2.49 26.19 -13.77
N ASN A 826 2.31 27.51 -13.86
CA ASN A 826 1.30 28.20 -13.05
C ASN A 826 -0.13 27.85 -13.47
N LEU A 827 -0.38 27.79 -14.77
CA LEU A 827 -1.68 27.35 -15.28
C LEU A 827 -1.97 25.88 -14.92
N LEU A 828 -0.96 24.99 -15.00
CA LEU A 828 -1.09 23.60 -14.57
C LEU A 828 -1.49 23.49 -13.10
N TRP A 829 -0.90 24.30 -12.23
CA TRP A 829 -1.29 24.31 -10.82
C TRP A 829 -2.74 24.75 -10.64
N ARG A 830 -3.18 25.82 -11.32
CA ARG A 830 -4.56 26.34 -11.21
C ARG A 830 -5.60 25.33 -11.69
N MET A 831 -5.30 24.62 -12.77
CA MET A 831 -6.18 23.60 -13.34
C MET A 831 -6.24 22.34 -12.49
N THR A 832 -5.14 21.97 -11.83
CA THR A 832 -5.04 20.74 -11.04
C THR A 832 -5.39 20.96 -9.57
N THR A 833 -4.45 21.52 -8.81
CA THR A 833 -4.53 21.72 -7.37
C THR A 833 -5.35 22.96 -7.00
N GLY A 834 -5.34 23.99 -7.85
CA GLY A 834 -6.04 25.25 -7.61
C GLY A 834 -7.54 25.21 -7.86
N GLY A 835 -8.08 24.08 -8.34
CA GLY A 835 -9.51 23.81 -8.46
C GLY A 835 -10.30 24.71 -9.41
N GLU A 836 -9.65 25.45 -10.31
CA GLU A 836 -10.35 26.39 -11.20
C GLU A 836 -11.24 25.70 -12.24
N LEU A 837 -10.98 24.43 -12.56
CA LEU A 837 -11.79 23.64 -13.49
C LEU A 837 -12.81 22.71 -12.82
N ASP A 838 -12.74 22.55 -11.50
CA ASP A 838 -13.58 21.59 -10.80
C ASP A 838 -15.07 21.94 -10.95
N GLY A 839 -15.86 20.95 -11.39
CA GLY A 839 -17.31 21.10 -11.59
C GLY A 839 -17.72 21.92 -12.82
N LEU A 840 -16.77 22.31 -13.68
CA LEU A 840 -17.09 22.96 -14.94
C LEU A 840 -17.32 21.94 -16.05
N HIS A 841 -18.33 22.19 -16.89
CA HIS A 841 -18.64 21.39 -18.08
C HIS A 841 -18.78 22.29 -19.33
N PRO A 842 -17.71 23.00 -19.73
CA PRO A 842 -17.77 23.87 -20.89
C PRO A 842 -17.83 23.06 -22.18
N ARG A 843 -18.35 23.69 -23.23
CA ARG A 843 -18.35 23.11 -24.58
C ARG A 843 -17.04 23.39 -25.31
N VAL A 844 -16.41 24.52 -25.00
CA VAL A 844 -15.14 24.94 -25.61
C VAL A 844 -14.20 25.51 -24.55
N ALA A 845 -12.92 25.13 -24.59
CA ALA A 845 -11.83 25.74 -23.86
C ALA A 845 -10.86 26.43 -24.83
N VAL A 846 -10.52 27.69 -24.58
CA VAL A 846 -9.57 28.47 -25.38
C VAL A 846 -8.30 28.67 -24.56
N LEU A 847 -7.17 28.18 -25.06
CA LEU A 847 -5.88 28.18 -24.36
C LEU A 847 -4.89 29.13 -25.05
N LEU A 848 -4.32 30.07 -24.29
CA LEU A 848 -3.16 30.89 -24.70
C LEU A 848 -2.18 31.02 -23.54
N ILE A 849 -1.07 30.31 -23.60
CA ILE A 849 -0.04 30.28 -22.57
C ILE A 849 1.34 30.07 -23.21
N GLY A 850 2.41 30.43 -22.49
CA GLY A 850 3.79 30.23 -22.93
C GLY A 850 4.59 31.52 -23.17
N THR A 851 3.94 32.69 -23.28
CA THR A 851 4.67 33.94 -23.55
C THR A 851 5.65 34.32 -22.42
N ASN A 852 5.34 33.93 -21.17
CA ASN A 852 6.18 34.17 -20.01
C ASN A 852 7.29 33.12 -19.86
N ASN A 853 7.12 31.93 -20.45
CA ASN A 853 8.13 30.88 -20.49
C ASN A 853 9.35 31.29 -21.30
N THR A 854 9.13 32.07 -22.36
CA THR A 854 10.18 32.55 -23.27
C THR A 854 10.60 33.99 -22.97
N SER A 855 10.36 34.48 -21.75
CA SER A 855 10.77 35.83 -21.35
C SER A 855 12.25 35.88 -20.95
N GLU A 856 12.86 37.07 -20.94
CA GLU A 856 14.27 37.29 -20.52
C GLU A 856 14.58 36.79 -19.09
N LYS A 857 13.56 36.46 -18.29
CA LYS A 857 13.69 35.90 -16.93
C LYS A 857 13.82 34.36 -16.92
N HIS A 858 13.58 33.72 -18.06
CA HIS A 858 13.50 32.27 -18.24
C HIS A 858 14.22 31.89 -19.54
N THR A 859 15.56 31.97 -19.55
CA THR A 859 16.39 31.74 -20.75
C THR A 859 16.80 30.28 -20.97
N ASP A 860 16.51 29.40 -20.00
CA ASP A 860 17.09 28.06 -19.95
C ASP A 860 16.15 26.97 -20.49
N TRP A 861 14.89 27.30 -20.82
CA TRP A 861 13.92 26.35 -21.35
C TRP A 861 13.94 26.29 -22.88
N THR A 862 13.89 25.07 -23.40
CA THR A 862 13.86 24.79 -24.83
C THR A 862 12.43 24.77 -25.38
N ALA A 863 12.28 24.97 -26.69
CA ALA A 863 10.98 24.85 -27.37
C ALA A 863 10.32 23.48 -27.10
N ALA A 864 11.10 22.41 -27.00
CA ALA A 864 10.59 21.06 -26.75
C ALA A 864 9.98 20.92 -25.35
N GLU A 865 10.60 21.52 -24.33
CA GLU A 865 10.11 21.48 -22.95
C GLU A 865 8.82 22.31 -22.82
N ASP A 866 8.76 23.49 -23.45
CA ASP A 866 7.53 24.30 -23.46
C ASP A 866 6.39 23.63 -24.23
N VAL A 867 6.68 22.97 -25.36
CA VAL A 867 5.68 22.17 -26.08
C VAL A 867 5.16 21.03 -25.19
N GLN A 868 6.03 20.30 -24.50
CA GLN A 868 5.62 19.26 -23.55
C GLN A 868 4.77 19.81 -22.40
N ALA A 869 5.11 21.00 -21.88
CA ALA A 869 4.33 21.65 -20.84
C ALA A 869 2.92 22.03 -21.33
N ILE A 870 2.80 22.55 -22.56
CA ILE A 870 1.52 22.84 -23.19
C ILE A 870 0.74 21.54 -23.47
N ASP A 871 1.41 20.46 -23.87
CA ASP A 871 0.78 19.16 -24.04
C ASP A 871 0.20 18.59 -22.76
N ARG A 872 0.92 18.79 -21.65
CA ARG A 872 0.43 18.44 -20.33
C ARG A 872 -0.83 19.25 -20.00
N ILE A 873 -0.84 20.57 -20.26
CA ILE A 873 -2.02 21.42 -20.05
C ILE A 873 -3.21 20.92 -20.87
N VAL A 874 -3.01 20.62 -22.15
CA VAL A 874 -4.06 20.06 -23.02
C VAL A 874 -4.57 18.72 -22.46
N SER A 875 -3.68 17.86 -21.99
CA SER A 875 -4.04 16.56 -21.39
C SER A 875 -4.87 16.73 -20.12
N GLU A 876 -4.45 17.62 -19.21
CA GLU A 876 -5.20 17.94 -17.99
C GLU A 876 -6.57 18.55 -18.30
N ALA A 877 -6.64 19.44 -19.30
CA ALA A 877 -7.91 20.01 -19.75
C ALA A 877 -8.86 18.92 -20.26
N ARG A 878 -8.37 17.91 -21.00
CA ARG A 878 -9.18 16.78 -21.48
C ARG A 878 -9.63 15.86 -20.35
N ILE A 879 -8.81 15.65 -19.32
CA ILE A 879 -9.20 14.86 -18.14
C ILE A 879 -10.34 15.55 -17.40
N ARG A 880 -10.21 16.87 -17.18
CA ARG A 880 -11.13 17.65 -16.35
C ARG A 880 -12.38 18.10 -17.09
N MET A 881 -12.29 18.26 -18.40
CA MET A 881 -13.38 18.71 -19.27
C MET A 881 -13.49 17.78 -20.50
N PRO A 882 -13.85 16.49 -20.30
CA PRO A 882 -13.75 15.47 -21.35
C PRO A 882 -14.64 15.70 -22.57
N GLU A 883 -15.69 16.51 -22.44
CA GLU A 883 -16.61 16.85 -23.53
C GLU A 883 -16.24 18.15 -24.26
N ALA A 884 -15.30 18.94 -23.73
CA ALA A 884 -14.95 20.23 -24.28
C ALA A 884 -14.04 20.08 -25.52
N LYS A 885 -14.31 20.87 -26.56
CA LYS A 885 -13.34 21.12 -27.64
C LYS A 885 -12.28 22.10 -27.14
N ILE A 886 -11.01 21.88 -27.46
CA ILE A 886 -9.89 22.70 -26.99
C ILE A 886 -9.26 23.42 -28.19
N ILE A 887 -9.23 24.74 -28.13
CA ILE A 887 -8.55 25.59 -29.12
C ILE A 887 -7.24 26.08 -28.50
N VAL A 888 -6.11 25.61 -29.03
CA VAL A 888 -4.76 26.02 -28.61
C VAL A 888 -4.31 27.18 -29.51
N MET A 889 -4.22 28.38 -28.96
CA MET A 889 -3.74 29.56 -29.69
C MET A 889 -2.22 29.62 -29.63
N GLY A 890 -1.59 29.91 -30.78
CA GLY A 890 -0.14 30.12 -30.85
C GLY A 890 0.33 31.29 -29.98
N ILE A 891 1.52 31.16 -29.41
CA ILE A 891 2.20 32.23 -28.67
C ILE A 891 2.32 33.44 -29.61
N LEU A 892 1.84 34.61 -29.14
CA LEU A 892 1.84 35.81 -29.98
C LEU A 892 3.27 36.29 -30.24
N PRO A 893 3.57 36.80 -31.45
CA PRO A 893 4.85 37.46 -31.71
C PRO A 893 5.11 38.56 -30.69
N ALA A 894 6.35 38.66 -30.19
CA ALA A 894 6.72 39.66 -29.21
C ALA A 894 7.94 40.48 -29.66
N GLY A 895 7.87 41.80 -29.51
CA GLY A 895 8.99 42.70 -29.86
C GLY A 895 10.02 42.82 -28.75
N LYS A 896 10.57 41.68 -28.30
CA LYS A 896 11.46 41.55 -27.13
C LYS A 896 12.84 40.94 -27.46
N GLY A 897 13.19 40.86 -28.75
CA GLY A 897 14.49 40.37 -29.21
C GLY A 897 14.38 39.15 -30.11
N GLN A 898 15.39 38.93 -30.96
CA GLN A 898 15.38 37.87 -31.97
C GLN A 898 15.33 36.47 -31.35
N GLU A 899 16.05 36.24 -30.25
CA GLU A 899 16.10 34.94 -29.58
C GLU A 899 14.72 34.49 -29.08
N LYS A 900 13.95 35.41 -28.47
CA LYS A 900 12.57 35.14 -28.08
C LYS A 900 11.68 34.88 -29.30
N GLU A 901 11.79 35.70 -30.34
CA GLU A 901 10.99 35.52 -31.57
C GLU A 901 11.25 34.17 -32.22
N ASP A 902 12.51 33.71 -32.23
CA ASP A 902 12.89 32.40 -32.75
C ASP A 902 12.35 31.26 -31.88
N LEU A 903 12.40 31.39 -30.56
CA LEU A 903 11.89 30.39 -29.61
C LEU A 903 10.35 30.27 -29.68
N ASP A 904 9.63 31.40 -29.64
CA ASP A 904 8.16 31.43 -29.81
C ASP A 904 7.76 30.83 -31.17
N GLY A 905 8.52 31.15 -32.23
CA GLY A 905 8.33 30.61 -33.56
C GLY A 905 8.53 29.09 -33.62
N ALA A 906 9.56 28.57 -32.95
CA ALA A 906 9.83 27.14 -32.86
C ALA A 906 8.73 26.39 -32.09
N ILE A 907 8.26 26.93 -30.97
CA ILE A 907 7.15 26.36 -30.20
C ILE A 907 5.89 26.30 -31.05
N ASN A 908 5.51 27.42 -31.68
CA ASN A 908 4.32 27.47 -32.53
C ASN A 908 4.39 26.51 -33.72
N ALA A 909 5.56 26.39 -34.36
CA ALA A 909 5.76 25.46 -35.46
C ALA A 909 5.55 24.00 -35.03
N GLU A 910 5.94 23.64 -33.80
CA GLU A 910 5.75 22.29 -33.29
C GLU A 910 4.31 22.04 -32.82
N LEU A 911 3.69 23.00 -32.14
CA LEU A 911 2.27 22.92 -31.77
C LEU A 911 1.37 22.81 -33.02
N GLN A 912 1.70 23.53 -34.09
CA GLN A 912 0.99 23.44 -35.37
C GLN A 912 1.08 22.04 -35.98
N LYS A 913 2.22 21.35 -35.87
CA LYS A 913 2.36 19.96 -36.33
C LYS A 913 1.58 19.00 -35.43
N ARG A 914 1.65 19.19 -34.12
CA ARG A 914 1.08 18.28 -33.12
C ARG A 914 -0.45 18.33 -33.09
N TYR A 915 -1.01 19.52 -33.23
CA TYR A 915 -2.45 19.79 -33.17
C TYR A 915 -2.99 20.25 -34.54
N ALA A 916 -2.40 19.73 -35.62
CA ALA A 916 -2.98 19.88 -36.95
C ALA A 916 -4.42 19.33 -36.97
N ALA A 917 -5.27 19.91 -37.81
CA ALA A 917 -6.69 19.55 -37.85
C ALA A 917 -6.88 18.03 -38.01
N GLY A 918 -7.53 17.40 -37.03
CA GLY A 918 -7.80 15.96 -36.99
C GLY A 918 -6.69 15.08 -36.38
N SER A 919 -5.54 15.65 -35.97
CA SER A 919 -4.44 14.89 -35.35
C SER A 919 -4.72 14.45 -33.91
N VAL A 920 -5.45 15.27 -33.15
CA VAL A 920 -5.91 14.93 -31.79
C VAL A 920 -7.41 15.20 -31.73
N ASP A 921 -8.21 14.19 -31.39
CA ASP A 921 -9.65 14.36 -31.34
C ASP A 921 -10.04 15.43 -30.30
N GLY A 922 -10.80 16.40 -30.77
CA GLY A 922 -11.29 17.53 -29.98
C GLY A 922 -10.28 18.64 -29.69
N VAL A 923 -9.08 18.63 -30.30
CA VAL A 923 -8.08 19.70 -30.13
C VAL A 923 -7.69 20.30 -31.48
N GLU A 924 -7.66 21.63 -31.58
CA GLU A 924 -7.26 22.36 -32.78
C GLU A 924 -6.29 23.49 -32.43
N PHE A 925 -5.21 23.64 -33.21
CA PHE A 925 -4.29 24.77 -33.09
C PHE A 925 -4.65 25.93 -34.03
N LEU A 926 -4.61 27.15 -33.48
CA LEU A 926 -4.89 28.38 -34.19
C LEU A 926 -3.66 29.29 -34.20
N ASP A 927 -3.01 29.43 -35.36
CA ASP A 927 -1.91 30.38 -35.55
C ASP A 927 -2.42 31.82 -35.66
N LEU A 928 -1.97 32.68 -34.75
CA LEU A 928 -2.30 34.10 -34.69
C LEU A 928 -1.16 34.99 -35.20
N SER A 929 -0.04 34.43 -35.65
CA SER A 929 1.15 35.19 -36.06
C SER A 929 0.85 36.22 -37.16
N SER A 930 -0.01 35.87 -38.11
CA SER A 930 -0.43 36.73 -39.22
C SER A 930 -1.25 37.94 -38.79
N VAL A 931 -1.92 37.89 -37.63
CA VAL A 931 -2.67 39.02 -37.06
C VAL A 931 -1.76 40.18 -36.73
N PHE A 932 -0.54 39.87 -36.29
CA PHE A 932 0.44 40.82 -35.77
C PHE A 932 1.56 41.17 -36.77
N ARG A 933 1.58 40.54 -37.95
CA ARG A 933 2.60 40.78 -38.97
C ARG A 933 2.00 41.31 -40.27
N LYS A 934 2.62 42.34 -40.84
CA LYS A 934 2.31 42.85 -42.19
C LYS A 934 3.60 42.88 -43.00
N GLN A 935 3.62 42.18 -44.14
CA GLN A 935 4.84 41.99 -44.96
C GLN A 935 6.04 41.45 -44.14
N GLY A 936 5.77 40.49 -43.24
CA GLY A 936 6.78 39.87 -42.37
C GLY A 936 7.22 40.70 -41.16
N LYS A 937 6.88 42.01 -41.12
CA LYS A 937 7.24 42.90 -40.02
C LYS A 937 6.18 42.95 -38.93
N LEU A 938 6.63 43.00 -37.68
CA LEU A 938 5.77 43.16 -36.51
C LEU A 938 5.05 44.50 -36.55
N GLN A 939 3.73 44.49 -36.40
CA GLN A 939 2.91 45.70 -36.32
C GLN A 939 2.90 46.23 -34.88
N THR A 940 3.93 46.97 -34.47
CA THR A 940 4.08 47.50 -33.10
C THR A 940 2.89 48.36 -32.65
N CYS A 941 2.19 49.01 -33.57
CA CYS A 941 0.98 49.77 -33.28
C CYS A 941 -0.14 48.91 -32.63
N LEU A 942 -0.12 47.59 -32.81
CA LEU A 942 -1.09 46.67 -32.21
C LEU A 942 -0.78 46.33 -30.75
N TYR A 943 0.34 46.79 -30.19
CA TYR A 943 0.78 46.49 -28.83
C TYR A 943 0.70 47.71 -27.92
N ALA A 944 0.29 47.49 -26.67
CA ALA A 944 0.03 48.57 -25.72
C ALA A 944 1.35 49.19 -25.25
N GLU A 945 2.35 48.36 -24.99
CA GLU A 945 3.66 48.75 -24.46
C GLU A 945 4.46 49.56 -25.49
N SER A 946 4.24 49.36 -26.79
CA SER A 946 4.88 50.16 -27.84
C SER A 946 4.43 51.63 -27.86
N ARG A 947 3.44 52.00 -27.03
CA ARG A 947 2.91 53.36 -26.89
C ARG A 947 3.40 54.06 -25.62
N THR A 948 4.17 53.39 -24.76
CA THR A 948 4.78 54.03 -23.57
C THR A 948 5.89 54.99 -23.99
N THR A 949 6.32 55.88 -23.09
CA THR A 949 7.46 56.78 -23.32
C THR A 949 8.49 56.59 -22.19
N PRO A 950 9.65 55.97 -22.45
CA PRO A 950 10.07 55.40 -23.75
C PRO A 950 9.25 54.15 -24.14
N PRO A 951 9.16 53.80 -25.44
CA PRO A 951 8.45 52.59 -25.88
C PRO A 951 9.06 51.33 -25.25
N GLU A 952 8.23 50.50 -24.64
CA GLU A 952 8.63 49.22 -24.07
C GLU A 952 8.18 48.06 -24.97
N GLY A 953 8.96 46.97 -24.98
CA GLY A 953 8.81 45.87 -25.94
C GLY A 953 7.37 45.33 -26.08
N ALA A 954 7.03 44.90 -27.28
CA ALA A 954 5.66 44.61 -27.72
C ALA A 954 5.17 43.23 -27.24
N VAL A 955 4.51 43.15 -26.08
CA VAL A 955 4.01 41.87 -25.49
C VAL A 955 2.49 41.81 -25.49
N HIS A 956 1.80 42.85 -25.01
CA HIS A 956 0.36 42.80 -24.84
C HIS A 956 -0.36 43.53 -25.97
N PRO A 957 -1.36 42.88 -26.61
CA PRO A 957 -2.18 43.54 -27.61
C PRO A 957 -2.97 44.72 -27.04
N THR A 958 -3.18 45.74 -27.87
CA THR A 958 -4.13 46.85 -27.69
C THR A 958 -5.57 46.35 -27.84
N PRO A 959 -6.60 47.16 -27.52
CA PRO A 959 -7.98 46.82 -27.85
C PRO A 959 -8.19 46.48 -29.33
N LEU A 960 -7.50 47.19 -30.25
CA LEU A 960 -7.49 46.84 -31.67
C LEU A 960 -6.83 45.49 -31.94
N GLY A 961 -5.70 45.19 -31.31
CA GLY A 961 -5.02 43.89 -31.43
C GLY A 961 -5.88 42.73 -30.93
N GLN A 962 -6.50 42.88 -29.75
CA GLN A 962 -7.46 41.92 -29.21
C GLN A 962 -8.68 41.74 -30.12
N ALA A 963 -9.24 42.83 -30.68
CA ALA A 963 -10.34 42.72 -31.64
C ALA A 963 -9.98 41.91 -32.89
N ARG A 964 -8.73 41.98 -33.35
CA ARG A 964 -8.24 41.15 -34.46
C ARG A 964 -8.03 39.68 -34.05
N ILE A 965 -7.53 39.43 -32.84
CA ILE A 965 -7.46 38.05 -32.29
C ILE A 965 -8.86 37.44 -32.24
N ALA A 966 -9.83 38.14 -31.66
CA ALA A 966 -11.19 37.65 -31.56
C ALA A 966 -11.83 37.42 -32.94
N ALA A 967 -11.59 38.31 -33.91
CA ALA A 967 -12.07 38.10 -35.28
C ALA A 967 -11.47 36.85 -35.95
N MET A 968 -10.22 36.50 -35.64
CA MET A 968 -9.56 35.29 -36.15
C MET A 968 -10.07 34.01 -35.43
N LEU A 969 -10.33 34.09 -34.13
CA LEU A 969 -10.86 32.99 -33.31
C LEU A 969 -12.33 32.69 -33.62
N GLU A 970 -13.11 33.71 -33.96
CA GLU A 970 -14.57 33.64 -34.06
C GLU A 970 -15.12 32.53 -34.97
N PRO A 971 -14.59 32.28 -36.19
CA PRO A 971 -15.09 31.20 -37.04
C PRO A 971 -14.97 29.82 -36.40
N VAL A 972 -13.87 29.57 -35.68
CA VAL A 972 -13.58 28.30 -34.99
C VAL A 972 -14.47 28.15 -33.76
N LEU A 973 -14.51 29.20 -32.93
CA LEU A 973 -15.30 29.20 -31.71
C LEU A 973 -16.81 29.09 -31.98
N ALA A 974 -17.33 29.79 -33.00
CA ALA A 974 -18.74 29.73 -33.38
C ALA A 974 -19.13 28.33 -33.91
N ARG A 975 -18.25 27.71 -34.70
CA ARG A 975 -18.42 26.33 -35.21
C ARG A 975 -18.53 25.33 -34.05
N ASP A 976 -17.62 25.37 -33.09
CA ASP A 976 -17.59 24.39 -31.99
C ASP A 976 -18.73 24.61 -30.98
N LEU A 977 -19.22 25.85 -30.88
CA LEU A 977 -20.44 26.18 -30.14
C LEU A 977 -21.73 25.91 -30.92
N GLY A 978 -21.67 25.61 -32.22
CA GLY A 978 -22.85 25.43 -33.06
C GLY A 978 -23.72 26.68 -33.17
N VAL A 979 -23.09 27.86 -33.24
CA VAL A 979 -23.76 29.17 -33.36
C VAL A 979 -23.28 29.92 -34.61
N ALA A 980 -24.01 30.96 -35.02
CA ALA A 980 -23.59 31.80 -36.13
C ALA A 980 -22.37 32.66 -35.76
N ALA A 981 -21.40 32.76 -36.67
CA ALA A 981 -20.23 33.61 -36.50
C ALA A 981 -20.63 35.10 -36.51
N LYS A 982 -20.11 35.84 -35.54
CA LYS A 982 -20.28 37.29 -35.42
C LYS A 982 -19.42 38.03 -36.44
N GLN A 983 -19.89 39.18 -36.89
CA GLN A 983 -19.09 40.06 -37.76
C GLN A 983 -17.89 40.62 -36.99
N PRO A 984 -16.73 40.85 -37.64
CA PRO A 984 -15.56 41.41 -36.98
C PRO A 984 -15.88 42.74 -36.27
N PHE A 985 -15.53 42.83 -34.98
CA PHE A 985 -15.65 44.06 -34.21
C PHE A 985 -14.67 45.13 -34.75
N VAL A 986 -15.19 46.14 -35.44
CA VAL A 986 -14.37 47.14 -36.13
C VAL A 986 -13.89 48.21 -35.15
N LEU A 987 -12.59 48.21 -34.90
CA LEU A 987 -11.86 49.32 -34.27
C LEU A 987 -10.90 49.92 -35.30
N THR A 988 -10.71 51.24 -35.26
CA THR A 988 -9.66 51.90 -36.05
C THR A 988 -8.71 52.63 -35.13
N ASP A 989 -7.42 52.45 -35.36
CA ASP A 989 -6.38 53.22 -34.69
C ASP A 989 -5.56 53.98 -35.74
N PRO A 990 -5.46 55.32 -35.64
CA PRO A 990 -4.66 56.13 -36.56
C PRO A 990 -3.19 55.67 -36.66
N LEU A 991 -2.63 55.11 -35.58
CA LEU A 991 -1.25 54.60 -35.56
C LEU A 991 -1.08 53.28 -36.32
N CYS A 992 -2.18 52.61 -36.67
CA CYS A 992 -2.19 51.33 -37.39
C CYS A 992 -2.70 51.41 -38.84
N ARG A 993 -2.92 52.62 -39.38
CA ARG A 993 -3.36 52.81 -40.76
C ARG A 993 -2.20 52.72 -41.76
#